data_AF-A0A939WT46-F1
#
_entry.id   AF-A0A939WT46-F1
#
_cell.length_a   1.000
_cell.length_b   1.000
_cell.length_c   1.000
_cell.angle_alpha   90.00
_cell.angle_beta   90.00
_cell.angle_gamma   90.00
#
_symmetry.space_group_name_H-M   'P 1'
#
loop_
_entity.id
_entity.type
_entity.pdbx_description
1 polymer ?
#
loop_
_entity_poly.entity_id
_entity_poly.type
_entity_poly.pdbx_seq_one_letter_code
_entity_poly.pdbx_strand_id
1 'polypeptide(L)'
;MANVKKALKKAANKLTKKLSKKPAKGVKKSVSKKTPVQKAGSKAPAGKKSAQKTKSAPMRQRRARVEDEESVGDDLPPADADIEDETLDADLLAAEVEREEEQGHEEEARPADGDDSDAALPPQPLPSFGADDAESAETILPSMEGMSILRETELNDVIVDVKRRSEANGGYITYEELNQILPSNIVDAIQSDRYLKILEALGVQVLREEDVKKWLEAKNQKSADPKARAAEMIEDPIRMYLHQMGQVQLLSRDEEVTICQTIEDAEAKTKNMFNRFLFAPKMYADQLDKLEGQYERFDRIVTDKFDENRDAYIAMIPDFRKQIKDVEARLAEASSKYLSTIAKKRPTPAEVRGAEKKLSNARAALKQCFIDLSFKQKVLETLCADADERIYLPYRALVAKQSALMQARPSKKRDNDLAQIREKMSRLEAQFGMPAEEFMTTFSELRRVLKAGQTARTKMVEANLRLVISIVKKYMNRGLSFLDLIQEGNTGLMKAVEKFEYKRGYKFSTYATWWIRQAATRAIADQARTIRIPVHMIETINKLMRVQKKLIQKLGREPTEAELSKEMGLPADQVRAVKRMSQQPISLQSKVGDNDDAHYGDFIPDLSSENPFEVTEGHLLKERLRDILNTLTDRERQVVDFRFGLTDGYSRTLEEVGRLFNVTRERIRQIEAKALRKLRHPSRMKSLGDYRNS
;
A
#
# COMPACT_ATOMS: atom_id res chain seq x y z
N MET A 1 -13.17 48.05 16.83
CA MET A 1 -11.97 47.17 16.98
C MET A 1 -11.51 46.98 18.44
N ALA A 2 -11.05 48.01 19.16
CA ALA A 2 -10.42 47.85 20.49
C ALA A 2 -11.32 47.13 21.54
N ASN A 3 -12.60 47.50 21.64
CA ASN A 3 -13.53 46.85 22.57
C ASN A 3 -13.82 45.38 22.24
N VAL A 4 -13.80 44.99 20.96
CA VAL A 4 -14.00 43.60 20.53
C VAL A 4 -12.81 42.73 20.94
N LYS A 5 -11.56 43.22 20.76
CA LYS A 5 -10.36 42.55 21.29
C LYS A 5 -10.41 42.44 22.83
N LYS A 6 -10.92 43.46 23.54
CA LYS A 6 -11.06 43.45 25.01
C LYS A 6 -12.13 42.44 25.48
N ALA A 7 -13.22 42.27 24.73
CA ALA A 7 -14.25 41.26 24.98
C ALA A 7 -13.74 39.83 24.72
N LEU A 8 -13.10 39.58 23.57
CA LEU A 8 -12.48 38.28 23.25
C LEU A 8 -11.40 37.89 24.26
N LYS A 9 -10.55 38.82 24.71
CA LYS A 9 -9.54 38.56 25.75
C LYS A 9 -10.18 38.26 27.11
N LYS A 10 -11.32 38.88 27.44
CA LYS A 10 -12.14 38.51 28.63
C LYS A 10 -12.77 37.12 28.49
N ALA A 11 -13.26 36.74 27.31
CA ALA A 11 -13.84 35.42 27.06
C ALA A 11 -12.79 34.31 27.14
N ALA A 12 -11.63 34.48 26.49
CA ALA A 12 -10.49 33.56 26.58
C ALA A 12 -9.98 33.39 28.02
N ASN A 13 -9.84 34.49 28.77
CA ASN A 13 -9.48 34.44 30.20
C ASN A 13 -10.57 33.80 31.09
N LYS A 14 -11.82 33.71 30.64
CA LYS A 14 -12.91 33.04 31.37
C LYS A 14 -12.97 31.53 31.07
N LEU A 15 -12.56 31.10 29.87
CA LEU A 15 -12.36 29.68 29.55
C LEU A 15 -11.13 29.09 30.26
N THR A 16 -9.97 29.74 30.15
CA THR A 16 -8.72 29.26 30.79
C THR A 16 -8.85 29.16 32.31
N LYS A 17 -9.57 30.09 32.95
CA LYS A 17 -9.85 30.07 34.40
C LYS A 17 -10.89 29.01 34.83
N LYS A 18 -11.62 28.41 33.89
CA LYS A 18 -12.50 27.24 34.11
C LYS A 18 -11.76 25.91 33.95
N LEU A 19 -10.74 25.85 33.10
CA LEU A 19 -9.87 24.69 32.91
C LEU A 19 -8.76 24.56 33.97
N SER A 20 -8.41 25.66 34.67
CA SER A 20 -7.31 25.70 35.65
C SER A 20 -7.74 25.51 37.12
N LYS A 21 -8.86 24.82 37.40
CA LYS A 21 -9.33 24.49 38.76
C LYS A 21 -9.77 23.03 38.92
N LYS A 22 -8.80 22.13 39.05
CA LYS A 22 -8.87 21.00 39.99
C LYS A 22 -7.58 20.99 40.84
N PRO A 23 -7.64 20.69 42.14
CA PRO A 23 -6.49 20.75 43.03
C PRO A 23 -5.59 19.51 42.87
N ALA A 24 -4.32 19.66 43.25
CA ALA A 24 -3.30 18.60 43.25
C ALA A 24 -2.83 18.28 44.67
N LYS A 25 -1.99 17.23 44.77
CA LYS A 25 -1.30 16.64 45.96
C LYS A 25 -2.16 15.63 46.74
N GLY A 26 -1.62 14.47 47.15
CA GLY A 26 -0.29 13.85 46.93
C GLY A 26 -0.30 12.43 47.52
N VAL A 27 0.73 11.60 47.62
CA VAL A 27 2.14 11.56 47.17
C VAL A 27 2.70 10.22 47.73
N LYS A 28 3.30 9.39 46.86
CA LYS A 28 4.37 8.38 47.11
C LYS A 28 4.17 7.09 47.99
N LYS A 29 4.81 6.03 47.43
CA LYS A 29 5.55 4.89 48.05
C LYS A 29 4.82 3.65 48.61
N SER A 30 4.80 2.59 47.78
CA SER A 30 5.42 1.26 47.98
C SER A 30 5.74 0.76 49.41
N VAL A 31 5.30 -0.47 49.76
CA VAL A 31 6.13 -1.71 49.86
C VAL A 31 5.34 -2.89 50.49
N SER A 32 5.41 -4.05 49.82
CA SER A 32 5.27 -5.48 50.20
C SER A 32 4.66 -6.03 51.53
N LYS A 33 4.13 -7.27 51.38
CA LYS A 33 4.23 -8.49 52.25
C LYS A 33 3.13 -8.87 53.29
N LYS A 34 2.60 -10.09 53.07
CA LYS A 34 2.50 -11.27 54.00
C LYS A 34 1.21 -11.58 54.83
N THR A 35 0.53 -12.68 54.42
CA THR A 35 0.00 -13.85 55.24
C THR A 35 -1.12 -13.61 56.30
N PRO A 36 -1.96 -14.61 56.74
CA PRO A 36 -1.65 -16.05 57.04
C PRO A 36 -2.69 -17.15 56.60
N VAL A 37 -2.26 -18.38 56.21
CA VAL A 37 -2.07 -19.69 56.95
C VAL A 37 -3.29 -20.63 57.07
N GLN A 38 -3.06 -21.94 56.82
CA GLN A 38 -3.75 -23.22 57.23
C GLN A 38 -4.22 -24.12 56.06
N LYS A 39 -4.15 -25.48 56.08
CA LYS A 39 -3.29 -26.51 56.74
C LYS A 39 -3.59 -27.92 56.16
N ALA A 40 -2.72 -28.93 56.41
CA ALA A 40 -2.72 -30.36 55.97
C ALA A 40 -2.05 -30.62 54.60
N GLY A 41 -1.21 -31.64 54.35
CA GLY A 41 -1.04 -33.00 54.91
C GLY A 41 -1.28 -34.01 53.75
N SER A 42 -0.45 -35.00 53.41
CA SER A 42 0.52 -35.77 54.20
C SER A 42 1.47 -36.65 53.33
N LYS A 43 2.51 -37.20 53.99
CA LYS A 43 3.30 -38.43 53.66
C LYS A 43 4.39 -38.42 52.57
N ALA A 44 5.51 -39.04 52.96
CA ALA A 44 6.72 -39.42 52.21
C ALA A 44 6.56 -40.90 51.68
N PRO A 45 7.57 -41.67 51.17
CA PRO A 45 9.03 -41.54 51.41
C PRO A 45 10.06 -41.98 50.31
N ALA A 46 11.33 -41.61 50.60
CA ALA A 46 12.58 -42.38 50.48
C ALA A 46 13.25 -42.76 49.12
N GLY A 47 14.58 -42.51 49.09
CA GLY A 47 15.60 -43.07 48.18
C GLY A 47 16.78 -42.09 48.01
N LYS A 48 17.91 -42.18 48.73
CA LYS A 48 19.13 -43.00 48.46
C LYS A 48 19.60 -42.86 46.99
N LYS A 49 20.87 -42.58 46.65
CA LYS A 49 22.15 -42.72 47.39
C LYS A 49 23.33 -42.07 46.59
N SER A 50 24.50 -41.89 47.25
CA SER A 50 25.90 -41.83 46.69
C SER A 50 26.27 -40.75 45.64
N ALA A 51 27.29 -39.90 45.85
CA ALA A 51 28.76 -40.12 45.77
C ALA A 51 29.27 -40.23 44.30
N GLN A 52 30.46 -39.77 43.88
CA GLN A 52 31.74 -39.62 44.62
C GLN A 52 32.75 -38.67 43.90
N LYS A 53 33.80 -38.23 44.62
CA LYS A 53 35.15 -37.67 44.28
C LYS A 53 35.59 -37.68 42.78
N THR A 54 36.41 -36.74 42.25
CA THR A 54 37.83 -36.42 42.60
C THR A 54 38.29 -35.04 42.02
N LYS A 55 39.12 -34.23 42.72
CA LYS A 55 40.58 -33.96 42.50
C LYS A 55 41.03 -33.77 41.02
N SER A 56 41.90 -32.83 40.60
CA SER A 56 42.82 -31.90 41.30
C SER A 56 43.36 -30.77 40.37
N ALA A 57 44.02 -29.75 40.96
CA ALA A 57 44.73 -28.60 40.34
C ALA A 57 46.08 -29.02 39.61
N PRO A 58 47.03 -28.14 39.12
CA PRO A 58 47.26 -26.71 39.45
C PRO A 58 47.92 -25.71 38.44
N MET A 59 47.72 -24.40 38.73
CA MET A 59 48.70 -23.28 38.85
C MET A 59 49.69 -22.83 37.72
N ARG A 60 49.59 -21.54 37.35
CA ARG A 60 50.69 -20.54 37.17
C ARG A 60 50.08 -19.11 37.27
N GLN A 61 50.34 -18.31 38.33
CA GLN A 61 51.42 -17.31 38.47
C GLN A 61 51.56 -16.36 37.25
N ARG A 62 51.55 -15.01 37.33
CA ARG A 62 51.64 -13.94 38.39
C ARG A 62 50.92 -12.67 37.83
N ARG A 63 50.69 -11.50 38.47
CA ARG A 63 51.11 -10.76 39.71
C ARG A 63 49.97 -9.76 40.06
N ALA A 64 49.63 -9.49 41.33
CA ALA A 64 49.92 -8.27 42.14
C ALA A 64 49.41 -6.90 41.58
N ARG A 65 48.73 -5.99 42.33
CA ARG A 65 48.59 -5.77 43.81
C ARG A 65 47.32 -4.90 44.11
N VAL A 66 46.40 -5.31 45.03
CA VAL A 66 46.02 -4.73 46.38
C VAL A 66 45.67 -3.22 46.35
N GLU A 67 44.53 -2.69 46.84
CA GLU A 67 43.83 -2.73 48.18
C GLU A 67 42.28 -2.87 47.98
N ASP A 68 41.46 -3.64 48.72
CA ASP A 68 41.10 -3.77 50.16
C ASP A 68 40.05 -2.76 50.68
N GLU A 69 38.77 -3.18 50.82
CA GLU A 69 38.01 -3.28 52.10
C GLU A 69 36.53 -3.77 51.95
N GLU A 70 36.06 -4.41 53.04
CA GLU A 70 34.86 -5.21 53.39
C GLU A 70 33.43 -4.63 53.16
N SER A 71 32.28 -5.36 53.28
CA SER A 71 31.89 -6.79 53.27
C SER A 71 30.33 -6.98 53.31
N VAL A 72 29.81 -8.19 52.98
CA VAL A 72 28.41 -8.72 53.18
C VAL A 72 27.24 -8.01 52.44
N GLY A 73 26.26 -8.65 51.76
CA GLY A 73 25.99 -10.05 51.39
C GLY A 73 24.50 -10.44 51.53
N ASP A 74 23.77 -10.73 50.43
CA ASP A 74 22.57 -11.63 50.38
C ASP A 74 22.03 -11.88 48.94
N ASP A 75 21.20 -12.92 48.77
CA ASP A 75 20.84 -13.64 47.52
C ASP A 75 19.74 -13.06 46.57
N LEU A 76 19.71 -13.63 45.34
CA LEU A 76 18.65 -13.66 44.27
C LEU A 76 18.52 -12.45 43.30
N PRO A 77 18.02 -12.69 42.06
CA PRO A 77 18.53 -13.55 40.98
C PRO A 77 18.88 -12.71 39.71
N PRO A 78 19.54 -13.25 38.67
CA PRO A 78 19.75 -12.49 37.44
C PRO A 78 18.45 -12.29 36.67
N ALA A 79 18.12 -11.02 36.38
CA ALA A 79 17.07 -10.65 35.44
C ALA A 79 17.69 -10.39 34.06
N ASP A 80 16.98 -10.85 33.02
CA ASP A 80 16.96 -10.34 31.66
C ASP A 80 18.31 -9.90 31.06
N ALA A 81 18.98 -10.86 30.41
CA ALA A 81 20.05 -10.55 29.47
C ALA A 81 19.46 -9.86 28.23
N ASP A 82 20.17 -8.84 27.73
CA ASP A 82 19.84 -8.14 26.50
C ASP A 82 19.73 -9.13 25.33
N ILE A 83 18.57 -9.15 24.66
CA ILE A 83 18.45 -9.71 23.32
C ILE A 83 18.76 -8.56 22.37
N GLU A 84 19.93 -8.60 21.76
CA GLU A 84 20.27 -7.74 20.63
C GLU A 84 19.27 -8.02 19.50
N ASP A 85 18.57 -6.97 19.07
CA ASP A 85 17.59 -7.03 17.99
C ASP A 85 18.35 -7.09 16.66
N GLU A 86 18.81 -8.30 16.29
CA GLU A 86 19.39 -8.56 14.96
C GLU A 86 18.31 -8.38 13.89
N THR A 87 18.11 -7.13 13.49
CA THR A 87 17.35 -6.78 12.30
C THR A 87 18.06 -7.37 11.09
N LEU A 88 17.54 -8.48 10.57
CA LEU A 88 18.01 -9.11 9.34
C LEU A 88 17.91 -8.12 8.18
N ASP A 89 19.04 -7.50 7.82
CA ASP A 89 19.14 -6.56 6.70
C ASP A 89 18.76 -7.27 5.39
N ALA A 90 17.62 -6.87 4.83
CA ALA A 90 17.09 -7.43 3.60
C ALA A 90 18.04 -7.21 2.39
N ASP A 91 18.87 -6.17 2.44
CA ASP A 91 19.81 -5.81 1.39
C ASP A 91 21.04 -6.75 1.36
N LEU A 92 21.45 -7.31 2.51
CA LEU A 92 22.51 -8.34 2.55
C LEU A 92 22.04 -9.67 1.93
N LEU A 93 20.79 -10.04 2.16
CA LEU A 93 20.18 -11.23 1.52
C LEU A 93 19.93 -11.03 0.03
N ALA A 94 19.69 -9.81 -0.44
CA ALA A 94 19.65 -9.50 -1.87
C ALA A 94 21.04 -9.66 -2.52
N ALA A 95 22.09 -9.14 -1.88
CA ALA A 95 23.48 -9.26 -2.35
C ALA A 95 24.04 -10.70 -2.31
N GLU A 96 23.53 -11.57 -1.44
CA GLU A 96 23.86 -13.00 -1.44
C GLU A 96 23.23 -13.72 -2.66
N VAL A 97 22.00 -13.36 -3.03
CA VAL A 97 21.31 -13.90 -4.22
C VAL A 97 21.94 -13.39 -5.52
N GLU A 98 22.37 -12.13 -5.58
CA GLU A 98 23.11 -11.60 -6.73
C GLU A 98 24.46 -12.32 -6.91
N ARG A 99 25.18 -12.64 -5.83
CA ARG A 99 26.44 -13.40 -5.90
C ARG A 99 26.30 -14.87 -6.34
N GLU A 100 25.15 -15.50 -6.12
CA GLU A 100 24.87 -16.84 -6.66
C GLU A 100 24.45 -16.82 -8.14
N GLU A 101 23.93 -15.70 -8.66
CA GLU A 101 23.58 -15.55 -10.08
C GLU A 101 24.76 -15.03 -10.96
N GLU A 102 25.70 -14.25 -10.42
CA GLU A 102 26.86 -13.74 -11.17
C GLU A 102 27.90 -14.83 -11.55
N GLN A 103 27.98 -15.94 -10.82
CA GLN A 103 28.91 -17.05 -11.15
C GLN A 103 28.53 -17.82 -12.44
N GLY A 104 27.40 -17.49 -13.07
CA GLY A 104 26.93 -18.13 -14.30
C GLY A 104 27.42 -17.51 -15.62
N HIS A 105 27.93 -16.26 -15.60
CA HIS A 105 28.27 -15.53 -16.83
C HIS A 105 29.47 -14.58 -16.70
N GLU A 106 30.68 -15.13 -16.78
CA GLU A 106 31.87 -14.38 -17.18
C GLU A 106 32.44 -14.92 -18.50
N GLU A 107 32.20 -14.21 -19.60
CA GLU A 107 33.17 -14.15 -20.71
C GLU A 107 33.09 -12.78 -21.43
N GLU A 108 34.22 -12.35 -21.99
CA GLU A 108 34.58 -10.92 -22.10
C GLU A 108 33.82 -10.10 -23.17
N ALA A 109 33.78 -8.78 -22.96
CA ALA A 109 33.67 -7.80 -24.04
C ALA A 109 34.74 -6.70 -23.89
N ARG A 110 35.85 -6.85 -24.63
CA ARG A 110 36.79 -5.74 -24.91
C ARG A 110 36.41 -5.07 -26.23
N PRO A 111 36.62 -3.75 -26.39
CA PRO A 111 36.33 -3.07 -27.64
C PRO A 111 37.41 -3.37 -28.69
N ALA A 112 37.00 -3.49 -29.95
CA ALA A 112 37.90 -3.63 -31.09
C ALA A 112 37.86 -2.36 -31.96
N ASP A 113 39.04 -1.82 -32.29
CA ASP A 113 39.23 -0.93 -33.44
C ASP A 113 39.14 -1.76 -34.74
N GLY A 114 38.73 -1.13 -35.84
CA GLY A 114 38.53 -1.83 -37.13
C GLY A 114 39.70 -1.71 -38.09
N ASP A 115 39.74 -2.59 -39.11
CA ASP A 115 39.84 -2.19 -40.53
C ASP A 115 39.41 -3.32 -41.50
N ASP A 116 39.33 -3.00 -42.79
CA ASP A 116 38.81 -3.77 -43.94
C ASP A 116 39.20 -5.25 -44.12
N SER A 117 38.26 -6.07 -44.66
CA SER A 117 38.37 -6.65 -46.03
C SER A 117 37.26 -7.66 -46.41
N ASP A 118 36.96 -7.72 -47.72
CA ASP A 118 35.94 -8.57 -48.35
C ASP A 118 36.26 -10.08 -48.32
N ALA A 119 35.30 -10.90 -47.87
CA ALA A 119 35.14 -12.29 -48.30
C ALA A 119 33.72 -12.82 -47.99
N ALA A 120 32.89 -13.00 -49.02
CA ALA A 120 31.54 -13.55 -48.87
C ALA A 120 31.54 -15.07 -48.64
N LEU A 121 30.93 -15.51 -47.53
CA LEU A 121 30.50 -16.90 -47.29
C LEU A 121 29.02 -16.91 -46.90
N PRO A 122 28.22 -17.91 -47.34
CA PRO A 122 26.78 -17.91 -47.14
C PRO A 122 26.41 -18.17 -45.67
N PRO A 123 25.29 -17.61 -45.17
CA PRO A 123 24.88 -17.78 -43.78
C PRO A 123 24.49 -19.24 -43.51
N GLN A 124 25.21 -19.88 -42.58
CA GLN A 124 24.71 -21.11 -41.95
C GLN A 124 23.60 -20.78 -40.94
N PRO A 125 22.60 -21.67 -40.78
CA PRO A 125 21.48 -21.41 -39.89
C PRO A 125 21.91 -21.41 -38.42
N LEU A 126 21.36 -20.47 -37.65
CA LEU A 126 21.46 -20.45 -36.19
C LEU A 126 20.85 -21.73 -35.59
N PRO A 127 21.41 -22.28 -34.50
CA PRO A 127 20.86 -23.46 -33.84
C PRO A 127 19.46 -23.19 -33.31
N SER A 128 18.51 -24.06 -33.68
CA SER A 128 17.15 -24.04 -33.15
C SER A 128 17.15 -24.51 -31.70
N PHE A 129 16.92 -23.59 -30.76
CA PHE A 129 16.54 -23.97 -29.41
C PHE A 129 15.11 -24.52 -29.43
N GLY A 130 14.96 -25.78 -28.99
CA GLY A 130 13.69 -26.51 -29.01
C GLY A 130 12.63 -25.89 -28.11
N ALA A 131 11.38 -26.02 -28.53
CA ALA A 131 10.21 -25.55 -27.80
C ALA A 131 9.62 -26.70 -26.97
N ASP A 132 10.29 -27.08 -25.88
CA ASP A 132 9.85 -28.11 -24.93
C ASP A 132 9.93 -27.57 -23.49
N ASP A 133 9.01 -26.67 -23.11
CA ASP A 133 8.81 -26.23 -21.71
C ASP A 133 7.45 -25.51 -21.53
N ALA A 134 6.40 -26.02 -22.18
CA ALA A 134 5.07 -25.40 -22.22
C ALA A 134 3.90 -26.34 -21.86
N GLU A 135 4.16 -27.53 -21.34
CA GLU A 135 3.12 -28.47 -20.87
C GLU A 135 3.42 -28.96 -19.44
N SER A 136 2.65 -28.45 -18.47
CA SER A 136 2.41 -29.10 -17.16
C SER A 136 1.41 -28.28 -16.33
N ALA A 137 0.17 -28.23 -16.81
CA ALA A 137 -0.99 -27.74 -16.06
C ALA A 137 -2.17 -28.74 -16.14
N GLU A 138 -1.88 -30.04 -16.12
CA GLU A 138 -2.92 -31.05 -15.96
C GLU A 138 -3.56 -30.94 -14.57
N THR A 139 -4.88 -30.75 -14.59
CA THR A 139 -5.71 -30.78 -13.38
C THR A 139 -6.10 -32.24 -13.13
N ILE A 140 -5.57 -32.84 -12.06
CA ILE A 140 -5.92 -34.21 -11.69
C ILE A 140 -7.38 -34.24 -11.22
N LEU A 141 -8.26 -34.77 -12.07
CA LEU A 141 -9.60 -35.23 -11.68
C LEU A 141 -9.52 -36.68 -11.16
N PRO A 142 -10.37 -37.07 -10.19
CA PRO A 142 -10.34 -38.42 -9.63
C PRO A 142 -10.83 -39.47 -10.64
N SER A 143 -10.24 -40.66 -10.56
CA SER A 143 -10.51 -41.79 -11.45
C SER A 143 -11.93 -42.36 -11.30
N MET A 144 -12.67 -42.40 -12.40
CA MET A 144 -13.83 -43.29 -12.59
C MET A 144 -13.66 -43.99 -13.95
N GLU A 145 -13.23 -45.25 -13.93
CA GLU A 145 -13.24 -46.11 -15.11
C GLU A 145 -14.68 -46.53 -15.45
N GLY A 146 -15.08 -46.45 -16.72
CA GLY A 146 -16.28 -47.14 -17.20
C GLY A 146 -17.30 -46.35 -18.02
N MET A 147 -16.91 -45.79 -19.17
CA MET A 147 -17.59 -46.01 -20.47
C MET A 147 -16.90 -45.23 -21.59
N SER A 148 -16.51 -45.94 -22.66
CA SER A 148 -15.95 -45.34 -23.87
C SER A 148 -17.04 -45.11 -24.90
N ILE A 149 -17.11 -43.91 -25.48
CA ILE A 149 -17.50 -43.67 -26.88
C ILE A 149 -16.62 -42.53 -27.42
N LEU A 150 -15.87 -42.83 -28.50
CA LEU A 150 -14.93 -41.99 -29.28
C LEU A 150 -13.58 -41.65 -28.62
N ARG A 151 -12.52 -41.67 -29.45
CA ARG A 151 -11.18 -41.15 -29.12
C ARG A 151 -11.15 -39.63 -29.35
N GLU A 152 -10.40 -38.89 -28.53
CA GLU A 152 -10.24 -37.42 -28.69
C GLU A 152 -9.80 -37.00 -30.10
N THR A 153 -9.06 -37.86 -30.81
CA THR A 153 -8.67 -37.67 -32.21
C THR A 153 -9.87 -37.60 -33.15
N GLU A 154 -10.82 -38.53 -33.03
CA GLU A 154 -12.01 -38.61 -33.88
C GLU A 154 -12.95 -37.41 -33.62
N LEU A 155 -12.95 -36.90 -32.38
CA LEU A 155 -13.70 -35.72 -31.98
C LEU A 155 -13.10 -34.42 -32.55
N ASN A 156 -11.77 -34.29 -32.53
CA ASN A 156 -11.07 -33.14 -33.09
C ASN A 156 -11.27 -33.03 -34.61
N ASP A 157 -11.25 -34.16 -35.34
CA ASP A 157 -11.51 -34.18 -36.78
C ASP A 157 -12.93 -33.68 -37.11
N VAL A 158 -13.95 -34.16 -36.37
CA VAL A 158 -15.35 -33.68 -36.51
C VAL A 158 -15.47 -32.18 -36.20
N ILE A 159 -14.80 -31.69 -35.16
CA ILE A 159 -14.81 -30.26 -34.79
C ILE A 159 -14.12 -29.41 -35.87
N VAL A 160 -13.03 -29.89 -36.46
CA VAL A 160 -12.32 -29.20 -37.57
C VAL A 160 -13.20 -29.13 -38.81
N ASP A 161 -13.90 -30.20 -39.19
CA ASP A 161 -14.79 -30.20 -40.35
C ASP A 161 -16.06 -29.35 -40.13
N VAL A 162 -16.67 -29.40 -38.94
CA VAL A 162 -17.78 -28.50 -38.56
C VAL A 162 -17.34 -27.03 -38.62
N LYS A 163 -16.14 -26.71 -38.09
CA LYS A 163 -15.57 -25.36 -38.16
C LYS A 163 -15.33 -24.92 -39.60
N ARG A 164 -14.74 -25.78 -40.44
CA ARG A 164 -14.48 -25.50 -41.86
C ARG A 164 -15.76 -25.26 -42.66
N ARG A 165 -16.82 -26.01 -42.38
CA ARG A 165 -18.15 -25.83 -42.99
C ARG A 165 -18.80 -24.53 -42.50
N SER A 166 -18.70 -24.24 -41.21
CA SER A 166 -19.18 -23.01 -40.61
C SER A 166 -18.49 -21.77 -41.20
N GLU A 167 -17.16 -21.79 -41.35
CA GLU A 167 -16.40 -20.71 -41.96
C GLU A 167 -16.84 -20.45 -43.42
N ALA A 168 -17.10 -21.50 -44.20
CA ALA A 168 -17.63 -21.38 -45.56
C ALA A 168 -19.05 -20.78 -45.62
N ASN A 169 -19.90 -21.11 -44.65
CA ASN A 169 -21.25 -20.56 -44.50
C ASN A 169 -21.26 -19.18 -43.78
N GLY A 170 -20.10 -18.65 -43.38
CA GLY A 170 -20.00 -17.33 -42.73
C GLY A 170 -20.31 -17.32 -41.23
N GLY A 171 -20.09 -18.43 -40.53
CA GLY A 171 -20.14 -18.56 -39.07
C GLY A 171 -21.35 -19.30 -38.50
N TYR A 172 -22.10 -20.05 -39.33
CA TYR A 172 -23.20 -20.91 -38.88
C TYR A 172 -23.16 -22.29 -39.54
N ILE A 173 -23.81 -23.26 -38.91
CA ILE A 173 -24.08 -24.59 -39.48
C ILE A 173 -25.54 -24.95 -39.23
N THR A 174 -26.19 -25.66 -40.16
CA THR A 174 -27.59 -26.09 -39.92
C THR A 174 -27.64 -27.36 -39.07
N TYR A 175 -28.75 -27.61 -38.37
CA TYR A 175 -28.98 -28.88 -37.68
C TYR A 175 -28.92 -30.10 -38.62
N GLU A 176 -29.32 -29.94 -39.88
CA GLU A 176 -29.25 -31.02 -40.87
C GLU A 176 -27.82 -31.29 -41.36
N GLU A 177 -27.03 -30.23 -41.59
CA GLU A 177 -25.60 -30.34 -41.89
C GLU A 177 -24.84 -30.96 -40.71
N LEU A 178 -25.14 -30.55 -39.47
CA LEU A 178 -24.51 -31.09 -38.26
C LEU A 178 -24.83 -32.58 -38.06
N ASN A 179 -26.08 -32.99 -38.28
CA ASN A 179 -26.50 -34.40 -38.19
C ASN A 179 -25.93 -35.29 -39.31
N GLN A 180 -25.45 -34.72 -40.42
CA GLN A 180 -24.74 -35.47 -41.48
C GLN A 180 -23.26 -35.69 -41.15
N ILE A 181 -22.65 -34.82 -40.34
CA ILE A 181 -21.24 -34.89 -39.94
C ILE A 181 -21.07 -35.72 -38.66
N LEU A 182 -22.04 -35.70 -37.75
CA LEU A 182 -22.02 -36.50 -36.52
C LEU A 182 -22.25 -38.00 -36.83
N PRO A 183 -21.38 -38.91 -36.35
CA PRO A 183 -21.62 -40.34 -36.41
C PRO A 183 -22.96 -40.74 -35.75
N SER A 184 -23.64 -41.73 -36.33
CA SER A 184 -24.96 -42.23 -35.88
C SER A 184 -25.01 -42.86 -34.47
N ASN A 185 -23.90 -42.83 -33.74
CA ASN A 185 -23.76 -43.26 -32.34
C ASN A 185 -23.89 -42.10 -31.33
N ILE A 186 -24.07 -40.84 -31.78
CA ILE A 186 -24.12 -39.64 -30.91
C ILE A 186 -25.54 -39.04 -30.86
N VAL A 187 -26.58 -39.89 -30.76
CA VAL A 187 -27.99 -39.46 -30.83
C VAL A 187 -28.59 -39.17 -29.43
N ASP A 188 -27.81 -39.33 -28.35
CA ASP A 188 -28.27 -39.03 -26.99
C ASP A 188 -28.44 -37.52 -26.72
N ALA A 189 -29.59 -37.17 -26.16
CA ALA A 189 -29.99 -35.79 -25.82
C ALA A 189 -29.08 -35.09 -24.80
N ILE A 190 -28.27 -35.85 -24.04
CA ILE A 190 -27.34 -35.32 -23.02
C ILE A 190 -25.98 -34.97 -23.63
N GLN A 191 -25.52 -35.75 -24.61
CA GLN A 191 -24.25 -35.52 -25.30
C GLN A 191 -24.34 -34.30 -26.23
N SER A 192 -25.47 -34.15 -26.93
CA SER A 192 -25.73 -33.06 -27.86
C SER A 192 -25.62 -31.67 -27.23
N ASP A 193 -26.14 -31.45 -26.01
CA ASP A 193 -26.04 -30.16 -25.32
C ASP A 193 -24.59 -29.79 -24.92
N ARG A 194 -23.74 -30.79 -24.62
CA ARG A 194 -22.30 -30.58 -24.38
C ARG A 194 -21.58 -30.18 -25.67
N TYR A 195 -21.91 -30.80 -26.80
CA TYR A 195 -21.33 -30.44 -28.10
C TYR A 195 -21.80 -29.07 -28.59
N LEU A 196 -23.07 -28.70 -28.38
CA LEU A 196 -23.58 -27.36 -28.69
C LEU A 196 -22.78 -26.28 -27.96
N LYS A 197 -22.49 -26.46 -26.66
CA LYS A 197 -21.67 -25.53 -25.86
C LYS A 197 -20.22 -25.43 -26.34
N ILE A 198 -19.62 -26.53 -26.80
CA ILE A 198 -18.26 -26.54 -27.37
C ILE A 198 -18.24 -25.80 -28.72
N LEU A 199 -19.24 -26.02 -29.58
CA LEU A 199 -19.36 -25.32 -30.87
C LEU A 199 -19.62 -23.81 -30.67
N GLU A 200 -20.46 -23.44 -29.71
CA GLU A 200 -20.71 -22.06 -29.34
C GLU A 200 -19.44 -21.36 -28.81
N ALA A 201 -18.66 -22.02 -27.95
CA ALA A 201 -17.37 -21.53 -27.47
C ALA A 201 -16.32 -21.37 -28.59
N LEU A 202 -16.44 -22.14 -29.68
CA LEU A 202 -15.63 -22.02 -30.90
C LEU A 202 -16.18 -20.98 -31.89
N GLY A 203 -17.28 -20.30 -31.58
CA GLY A 203 -17.91 -19.27 -32.41
C GLY A 203 -18.76 -19.81 -33.56
N VAL A 204 -19.12 -21.10 -33.54
CA VAL A 204 -20.00 -21.74 -34.53
C VAL A 204 -21.43 -21.78 -33.99
N GLN A 205 -22.33 -21.01 -34.60
CA GLN A 205 -23.73 -21.02 -34.18
C GLN A 205 -24.54 -22.07 -34.97
N VAL A 206 -25.26 -22.93 -34.25
CA VAL A 206 -26.13 -23.96 -34.87
C VAL A 206 -27.53 -23.39 -35.06
N LEU A 207 -28.04 -23.39 -36.29
CA LEU A 207 -29.35 -22.82 -36.65
C LEU A 207 -30.25 -23.83 -37.37
N ARG A 208 -31.56 -23.59 -37.35
CA ARG A 208 -32.51 -24.25 -38.26
C ARG A 208 -32.62 -23.43 -39.55
N GLU A 209 -32.89 -24.08 -40.68
CA GLU A 209 -32.91 -23.40 -42.00
C GLU A 209 -33.83 -22.17 -42.06
N GLU A 210 -34.98 -22.23 -41.36
CA GLU A 210 -35.94 -21.13 -41.25
C GLU A 210 -35.38 -19.89 -40.51
N ASP A 211 -34.44 -20.11 -39.58
CA ASP A 211 -33.85 -19.08 -38.74
C ASP A 211 -32.56 -18.50 -39.34
N VAL A 212 -31.93 -19.21 -40.30
CA VAL A 212 -30.72 -18.76 -41.03
C VAL A 212 -30.95 -17.41 -41.73
N LYS A 213 -32.09 -17.21 -42.41
CA LYS A 213 -32.38 -15.95 -43.11
C LYS A 213 -32.49 -14.77 -42.15
N LYS A 214 -33.21 -14.94 -41.03
CA LYS A 214 -33.35 -13.92 -39.98
C LYS A 214 -32.00 -13.58 -39.35
N TRP A 215 -31.13 -14.58 -39.17
CA TRP A 215 -29.79 -14.40 -38.63
C TRP A 215 -28.87 -13.64 -39.61
N LEU A 216 -28.90 -13.97 -40.90
CA LEU A 216 -28.15 -13.25 -41.93
C LEU A 216 -28.61 -11.78 -42.05
N GLU A 217 -29.92 -11.52 -41.99
CA GLU A 217 -30.48 -10.17 -41.96
C GLU A 217 -30.04 -9.39 -40.71
N ALA A 218 -30.14 -10.01 -39.53
CA ALA A 218 -29.68 -9.40 -38.28
C ALA A 218 -28.16 -9.16 -38.25
N LYS A 219 -27.37 -10.08 -38.82
CA LYS A 219 -25.90 -9.96 -38.91
C LYS A 219 -25.48 -8.88 -39.91
N ASN A 220 -26.18 -8.74 -41.04
CA ASN A 220 -25.94 -7.64 -41.98
C ASN A 220 -26.34 -6.28 -41.39
N GLN A 221 -27.46 -6.20 -40.64
CA GLN A 221 -27.82 -4.97 -39.92
C GLN A 221 -26.81 -4.62 -38.80
N LYS A 222 -26.39 -5.59 -37.97
CA LYS A 222 -25.40 -5.38 -36.90
C LYS A 222 -24.00 -5.04 -37.40
N SER A 223 -23.58 -5.59 -38.55
CA SER A 223 -22.23 -5.34 -39.10
C SER A 223 -22.14 -4.07 -39.95
N ALA A 224 -23.26 -3.59 -40.50
CA ALA A 224 -23.34 -2.35 -41.26
C ALA A 224 -23.42 -1.09 -40.38
N ASP A 225 -23.95 -1.17 -39.16
CA ASP A 225 -24.07 -0.01 -38.26
C ASP A 225 -22.78 0.20 -37.42
N PRO A 226 -21.99 1.27 -37.69
CA PRO A 226 -20.80 1.56 -36.90
C PRO A 226 -21.10 1.86 -35.42
N LYS A 227 -22.34 2.21 -35.05
CA LYS A 227 -22.74 2.35 -33.63
C LYS A 227 -22.85 1.00 -32.93
N ALA A 228 -23.33 -0.05 -33.60
CA ALA A 228 -23.45 -1.38 -32.99
C ALA A 228 -22.07 -1.99 -32.71
N ARG A 229 -21.14 -1.89 -33.68
CA ARG A 229 -19.73 -2.26 -33.49
C ARG A 229 -19.03 -1.44 -32.39
N ALA A 230 -19.35 -0.15 -32.27
CA ALA A 230 -18.84 0.67 -31.17
C ALA A 230 -19.41 0.23 -29.81
N ALA A 231 -20.68 -0.19 -29.75
CA ALA A 231 -21.33 -0.68 -28.52
C ALA A 231 -20.72 -2.00 -28.03
N GLU A 232 -20.53 -3.01 -28.90
CA GLU A 232 -19.83 -4.25 -28.53
C GLU A 232 -18.37 -3.99 -28.09
N MET A 233 -17.69 -2.98 -28.66
CA MET A 233 -16.32 -2.62 -28.26
C MET A 233 -16.25 -1.78 -26.96
N ILE A 234 -17.39 -1.32 -26.43
CA ILE A 234 -17.50 -0.69 -25.11
C ILE A 234 -17.73 -1.75 -24.01
N GLU A 235 -18.22 -2.94 -24.36
CA GLU A 235 -18.66 -3.96 -23.39
C GLU A 235 -17.50 -4.71 -22.70
N ASP A 236 -16.35 -4.85 -23.37
CA ASP A 236 -15.11 -5.35 -22.75
C ASP A 236 -14.03 -4.24 -22.63
N PRO A 237 -13.78 -3.71 -21.41
CA PRO A 237 -12.73 -2.72 -21.16
C PRO A 237 -11.32 -3.20 -21.51
N ILE A 238 -11.03 -4.52 -21.46
CA ILE A 238 -9.73 -5.08 -21.85
C ILE A 238 -9.53 -4.91 -23.35
N ARG A 239 -10.52 -5.30 -24.16
CA ARG A 239 -10.49 -5.12 -25.62
C ARG A 239 -10.40 -3.65 -26.03
N MET A 240 -11.12 -2.76 -25.37
CA MET A 240 -11.01 -1.31 -25.56
C MET A 240 -9.58 -0.81 -25.29
N TYR A 241 -8.98 -1.19 -24.16
CA TYR A 241 -7.62 -0.80 -23.79
C TYR A 241 -6.57 -1.34 -24.76
N LEU A 242 -6.66 -2.62 -25.14
CA LEU A 242 -5.78 -3.25 -26.14
C LEU A 242 -5.86 -2.55 -27.50
N HIS A 243 -7.07 -2.15 -27.92
CA HIS A 243 -7.27 -1.42 -29.17
C HIS A 243 -6.62 -0.03 -29.13
N GLN A 244 -6.86 0.76 -28.07
CA GLN A 244 -6.30 2.10 -27.91
C GLN A 244 -4.76 2.07 -27.84
N MET A 245 -4.20 1.18 -27.01
CA MET A 245 -2.76 0.95 -26.94
C MET A 245 -2.18 0.49 -28.29
N GLY A 246 -2.94 -0.31 -29.05
CA GLY A 246 -2.59 -0.77 -30.38
C GLY A 246 -2.29 0.36 -31.38
N GLN A 247 -2.89 1.53 -31.22
CA GLN A 247 -2.72 2.69 -32.10
C GLN A 247 -1.37 3.42 -31.91
N VAL A 248 -0.73 3.29 -30.74
CA VAL A 248 0.54 3.96 -30.44
C VAL A 248 1.70 3.19 -31.08
N GLN A 249 2.58 3.85 -31.83
CA GLN A 249 3.74 3.21 -32.45
C GLN A 249 4.79 2.81 -31.39
N LEU A 250 5.55 1.74 -31.69
CA LEU A 250 6.72 1.36 -30.90
C LEU A 250 7.87 2.34 -31.17
N LEU A 251 8.66 2.65 -30.14
CA LEU A 251 9.85 3.49 -30.27
C LEU A 251 11.06 2.64 -30.69
N SER A 252 11.89 3.20 -31.55
CA SER A 252 13.27 2.75 -31.76
C SER A 252 14.19 3.19 -30.61
N ARG A 253 15.38 2.58 -30.52
CA ARG A 253 16.36 2.89 -29.47
C ARG A 253 16.81 4.35 -29.49
N ASP A 254 16.98 4.93 -30.67
CA ASP A 254 17.40 6.33 -30.81
C ASP A 254 16.27 7.28 -30.41
N GLU A 255 15.02 6.92 -30.70
CA GLU A 255 13.85 7.68 -30.24
C GLU A 255 13.69 7.63 -28.71
N GLU A 256 13.94 6.48 -28.05
CA GLU A 256 14.01 6.42 -26.58
C GLU A 256 15.00 7.45 -26.03
N VAL A 257 16.20 7.50 -26.62
CA VAL A 257 17.29 8.40 -26.18
C VAL A 257 16.92 9.87 -26.43
N THR A 258 16.37 10.23 -27.59
CA THR A 258 15.94 11.61 -27.86
C THR A 258 14.80 12.07 -26.95
N ILE A 259 13.88 11.18 -26.58
CA ILE A 259 12.82 11.48 -25.60
C ILE A 259 13.43 11.68 -24.20
N CYS A 260 14.38 10.84 -23.78
CA CYS A 260 15.07 11.00 -22.50
C CYS A 260 15.88 12.31 -22.44
N GLN A 261 16.60 12.65 -23.52
CA GLN A 261 17.28 13.95 -23.68
C GLN A 261 16.29 15.11 -23.57
N THR A 262 15.13 15.02 -24.24
CA THR A 262 14.08 16.05 -24.18
C THR A 262 13.53 16.25 -22.77
N ILE A 263 13.38 15.16 -21.99
CA ILE A 263 12.98 15.21 -20.58
C ILE A 263 14.08 15.88 -19.74
N GLU A 264 15.34 15.44 -19.84
CA GLU A 264 16.46 16.04 -19.10
C GLU A 264 16.61 17.54 -19.40
N ASP A 265 16.54 17.91 -20.67
CA ASP A 265 16.55 19.30 -21.14
C ASP A 265 15.40 20.13 -20.54
N ALA A 266 14.18 19.58 -20.53
CA ALA A 266 13.02 20.26 -19.97
C ALA A 266 13.16 20.46 -18.45
N GLU A 267 13.65 19.45 -17.73
CA GLU A 267 13.90 19.55 -16.29
C GLU A 267 15.01 20.54 -15.96
N ALA A 268 16.12 20.54 -16.71
CA ALA A 268 17.21 21.49 -16.56
C ALA A 268 16.78 22.92 -16.88
N LYS A 269 16.00 23.13 -17.96
CA LYS A 269 15.42 24.43 -18.31
C LYS A 269 14.45 24.92 -17.24
N THR A 270 13.54 24.07 -16.74
CA THR A 270 12.65 24.38 -15.61
C THR A 270 13.44 24.84 -14.37
N LYS A 271 14.47 24.09 -13.96
CA LYS A 271 15.36 24.45 -12.83
C LYS A 271 16.02 25.81 -13.04
N ASN A 272 16.59 26.05 -14.22
CA ASN A 272 17.27 27.32 -14.53
C ASN A 272 16.29 28.51 -14.59
N MET A 273 15.07 28.31 -15.11
CA MET A 273 14.07 29.36 -15.26
C MET A 273 13.40 29.73 -13.94
N PHE A 274 12.99 28.74 -13.13
CA PHE A 274 12.34 29.01 -11.84
C PHE A 274 13.26 29.76 -10.86
N ASN A 275 14.56 29.42 -10.85
CA ASN A 275 15.58 30.12 -10.05
C ASN A 275 15.91 31.56 -10.55
N ARG A 276 15.22 32.10 -11.57
CA ARG A 276 15.34 33.52 -11.95
C ARG A 276 14.40 34.44 -11.16
N PHE A 277 13.34 33.90 -10.55
CA PHE A 277 12.27 34.68 -9.91
C PHE A 277 12.58 35.01 -8.45
N LEU A 278 12.19 36.22 -8.02
CA LEU A 278 12.43 36.70 -6.65
C LEU A 278 11.58 36.00 -5.58
N PHE A 279 10.44 35.39 -5.93
CA PHE A 279 9.61 34.63 -5.00
C PHE A 279 10.11 33.19 -4.70
N ALA A 280 11.04 32.65 -5.51
CA ALA A 280 11.50 31.27 -5.39
C ALA A 280 12.17 30.94 -4.03
N PRO A 281 13.06 31.79 -3.45
CA PRO A 281 13.65 31.54 -2.12
C PRO A 281 12.60 31.35 -1.03
N LYS A 282 11.55 32.18 -1.04
CA LYS A 282 10.44 32.10 -0.10
C LYS A 282 9.68 30.78 -0.26
N MET A 283 9.41 30.37 -1.50
CA MET A 283 8.76 29.09 -1.78
C MET A 283 9.61 27.89 -1.34
N TYR A 284 10.94 27.99 -1.34
CA TYR A 284 11.82 26.97 -0.77
C TYR A 284 11.76 26.95 0.76
N ALA A 285 11.74 28.12 1.41
CA ALA A 285 11.53 28.22 2.86
C ALA A 285 10.18 27.63 3.30
N ASP A 286 9.10 27.88 2.55
CA ASP A 286 7.78 27.30 2.81
C ASP A 286 7.79 25.75 2.74
N GLN A 287 8.67 25.11 1.94
CA GLN A 287 8.82 23.64 1.94
C GLN A 287 9.65 23.13 3.12
N LEU A 288 10.65 23.89 3.57
CA LEU A 288 11.39 23.56 4.80
C LEU A 288 10.49 23.66 6.04
N ASP A 289 9.61 24.67 6.11
CA ASP A 289 8.60 24.80 7.18
C ASP A 289 7.68 23.58 7.27
N LYS A 290 7.29 23.00 6.12
CA LYS A 290 6.47 21.77 6.07
C LYS A 290 7.22 20.53 6.55
N LEU A 291 8.53 20.43 6.28
CA LEU A 291 9.40 19.35 6.76
C LEU A 291 9.59 19.42 8.28
N GLU A 292 9.93 20.59 8.81
CA GLU A 292 10.05 20.81 10.26
C GLU A 292 8.72 20.54 10.99
N GLY A 293 7.60 21.01 10.44
CA GLY A 293 6.27 20.81 11.01
C GLY A 293 5.69 19.40 10.87
N GLN A 294 6.43 18.46 10.24
CA GLN A 294 5.98 17.10 9.91
C GLN A 294 4.66 17.05 9.09
N TYR A 295 4.35 18.11 8.35
CA TYR A 295 3.15 18.17 7.50
C TYR A 295 3.30 17.35 6.22
N GLU A 296 4.53 17.13 5.76
CA GLU A 296 4.84 16.31 4.59
C GLU A 296 5.91 15.26 4.91
N ARG A 297 5.81 14.10 4.26
CA ARG A 297 6.79 13.00 4.38
C ARG A 297 8.10 13.39 3.71
N PHE A 298 9.21 13.20 4.43
CA PHE A 298 10.58 13.54 4.01
C PHE A 298 10.92 13.08 2.58
N ASP A 299 10.72 11.78 2.33
CA ASP A 299 10.99 11.09 1.07
C ASP A 299 10.04 11.49 -0.08
N ARG A 300 9.06 12.39 0.15
CA ARG A 300 8.34 13.06 -0.93
C ARG A 300 9.06 14.31 -1.45
N ILE A 301 9.85 14.96 -0.60
CA ILE A 301 10.48 16.26 -0.88
C ILE A 301 11.96 16.11 -1.22
N VAL A 302 12.71 15.39 -0.39
CA VAL A 302 14.17 15.22 -0.54
C VAL A 302 14.48 14.02 -1.44
N THR A 303 15.59 14.06 -2.17
CA THR A 303 16.05 12.95 -3.02
C THR A 303 16.60 11.78 -2.19
N ASP A 304 16.39 10.56 -2.69
CA ASP A 304 16.68 9.27 -2.01
C ASP A 304 18.14 9.13 -1.53
N LYS A 305 19.05 9.96 -2.05
CA LYS A 305 20.48 10.02 -1.67
C LYS A 305 20.74 10.39 -0.20
N PHE A 306 19.72 10.83 0.53
CA PHE A 306 19.81 11.21 1.94
C PHE A 306 18.88 10.39 2.85
N ASP A 307 18.28 9.30 2.36
CA ASP A 307 17.27 8.54 3.13
C ASP A 307 17.85 7.90 4.41
N GLU A 308 19.08 7.38 4.37
CA GLU A 308 19.84 6.91 5.54
C GLU A 308 20.17 8.03 6.55
N ASN A 309 20.17 9.29 6.10
CA ASN A 309 20.64 10.46 6.84
C ASN A 309 19.51 11.48 7.11
N ARG A 310 18.26 11.01 7.22
CA ARG A 310 17.08 11.85 7.45
C ARG A 310 17.25 12.83 8.62
N ASP A 311 17.70 12.35 9.77
CA ASP A 311 17.85 13.20 10.97
C ASP A 311 19.02 14.18 10.84
N ALA A 312 20.10 13.80 10.14
CA ALA A 312 21.18 14.70 9.80
C ALA A 312 20.73 15.80 8.83
N TYR A 313 19.88 15.49 7.84
CA TYR A 313 19.27 16.50 6.96
C TYR A 313 18.37 17.46 7.76
N ILE A 314 17.55 16.94 8.68
CA ILE A 314 16.69 17.77 9.54
C ILE A 314 17.54 18.73 10.40
N ALA A 315 18.69 18.26 10.92
CA ALA A 315 19.64 19.09 11.67
C ALA A 315 20.27 20.21 10.82
N MET A 316 20.36 20.06 9.49
CA MET A 316 20.88 21.08 8.56
C MET A 316 19.83 22.12 8.12
N ILE A 317 18.53 21.91 8.37
CA ILE A 317 17.47 22.85 7.95
C ILE A 317 17.68 24.29 8.47
N PRO A 318 18.12 24.55 9.71
CA PRO A 318 18.40 25.91 10.19
C PRO A 318 19.47 26.64 9.36
N ASP A 319 20.50 25.92 8.91
CA ASP A 319 21.57 26.48 8.07
C ASP A 319 21.09 26.72 6.64
N PHE A 320 20.34 25.78 6.05
CA PHE A 320 19.68 26.02 4.75
C PHE A 320 18.74 27.22 4.81
N ARG A 321 17.94 27.37 5.88
CA ARG A 321 17.06 28.53 6.10
C ARG A 321 17.84 29.84 6.20
N LYS A 322 19.03 29.83 6.81
CA LYS A 322 19.92 31.00 6.87
C LYS A 322 20.47 31.33 5.47
N GLN A 323 20.97 30.34 4.74
CA GLN A 323 21.45 30.51 3.36
C GLN A 323 20.36 31.07 2.44
N ILE A 324 19.13 30.53 2.50
CA ILE A 324 17.98 31.02 1.73
C ILE A 324 17.72 32.51 2.02
N LYS A 325 17.70 32.92 3.30
CA LYS A 325 17.48 34.33 3.69
C LYS A 325 18.61 35.25 3.22
N ASP A 326 19.86 34.81 3.33
CA ASP A 326 21.02 35.57 2.86
C ASP A 326 20.99 35.75 1.33
N VAL A 327 20.55 34.73 0.59
CA VAL A 327 20.36 34.78 -0.86
C VAL A 327 19.13 35.63 -1.25
N GLU A 328 18.02 35.51 -0.54
CA GLU A 328 16.80 36.32 -0.73
C GLU A 328 17.13 37.82 -0.61
N ALA A 329 17.85 38.21 0.44
CA ALA A 329 18.28 39.60 0.65
C ALA A 329 19.18 40.11 -0.49
N ARG A 330 20.18 39.32 -0.90
CA ARG A 330 21.08 39.65 -2.02
C ARG A 330 20.32 39.78 -3.34
N LEU A 331 19.36 38.89 -3.59
CA LEU A 331 18.54 38.88 -4.80
C LEU A 331 17.60 40.08 -4.85
N ALA A 332 16.93 40.42 -3.74
CA ALA A 332 16.08 41.59 -3.62
C ALA A 332 16.86 42.90 -3.84
N GLU A 333 18.04 43.03 -3.24
CA GLU A 333 18.92 44.20 -3.43
C GLU A 333 19.39 44.33 -4.88
N ALA A 334 19.84 43.22 -5.49
CA ALA A 334 20.28 43.20 -6.88
C ALA A 334 19.14 43.51 -7.86
N SER A 335 17.94 42.95 -7.65
CA SER A 335 16.78 43.22 -8.48
C SER A 335 16.29 44.66 -8.35
N SER A 336 16.27 45.21 -7.13
CA SER A 336 15.89 46.61 -6.90
C SER A 336 16.87 47.56 -7.60
N LYS A 337 18.17 47.28 -7.54
CA LYS A 337 19.19 48.05 -8.26
C LYS A 337 18.99 47.96 -9.78
N TYR A 338 18.81 46.77 -10.33
CA TYR A 338 18.54 46.54 -11.76
C TYR A 338 17.29 47.29 -12.26
N LEU A 339 16.15 47.14 -11.57
CA LEU A 339 14.92 47.86 -11.90
C LEU A 339 15.10 49.39 -11.82
N SER A 340 15.78 49.89 -10.79
CA SER A 340 16.07 51.32 -10.66
C SER A 340 16.97 51.86 -11.78
N THR A 341 17.93 51.07 -12.27
CA THR A 341 18.79 51.46 -13.40
C THR A 341 18.04 51.48 -14.72
N ILE A 342 17.13 50.54 -14.97
CA ILE A 342 16.31 50.49 -16.19
C ILE A 342 15.27 51.63 -16.21
N ALA A 343 14.74 52.01 -15.04
CA ALA A 343 13.79 53.13 -14.92
C ALA A 343 14.42 54.53 -15.17
N LYS A 344 15.75 54.66 -15.25
CA LYS A 344 16.42 55.93 -15.59
C LYS A 344 16.14 56.29 -17.06
N LYS A 345 15.79 57.55 -17.35
CA LYS A 345 15.56 58.04 -18.73
C LYS A 345 16.78 57.93 -19.68
N ARG A 346 18.00 57.88 -19.13
CA ARG A 346 19.26 57.68 -19.88
C ARG A 346 20.25 56.88 -19.01
N PRO A 347 20.19 55.55 -19.01
CA PRO A 347 21.17 54.73 -18.29
C PRO A 347 22.43 54.56 -19.14
N THR A 348 23.61 54.64 -18.52
CA THR A 348 24.88 54.33 -19.18
C THR A 348 24.97 52.83 -19.46
N PRO A 349 25.41 52.38 -20.66
CA PRO A 349 25.53 50.95 -20.98
C PRO A 349 26.49 50.16 -20.07
N ALA A 350 27.35 50.83 -19.31
CA ALA A 350 28.19 50.20 -18.28
C ALA A 350 27.45 50.00 -16.95
N GLU A 351 26.56 50.91 -16.54
CA GLU A 351 25.74 50.75 -15.34
C GLU A 351 24.74 49.59 -15.48
N VAL A 352 24.09 49.49 -16.64
CA VAL A 352 23.13 48.40 -16.92
C VAL A 352 23.84 47.05 -16.87
N ARG A 353 24.95 46.87 -17.60
CA ARG A 353 25.77 45.65 -17.55
C ARG A 353 26.31 45.35 -16.15
N GLY A 354 26.65 46.37 -15.37
CA GLY A 354 27.10 46.20 -13.98
C GLY A 354 25.98 45.72 -13.04
N ALA A 355 24.76 46.24 -13.20
CA ALA A 355 23.59 45.82 -12.43
C ALA A 355 23.12 44.42 -12.84
N GLU A 356 23.09 44.14 -14.15
CA GLU A 356 22.76 42.83 -14.73
C GLU A 356 23.74 41.74 -14.27
N LYS A 357 25.06 42.01 -14.27
CA LYS A 357 26.06 41.06 -13.75
C LYS A 357 25.85 40.77 -12.26
N LYS A 358 25.48 41.76 -11.45
CA LYS A 358 25.14 41.56 -10.02
C LYS A 358 23.88 40.71 -9.84
N LEU A 359 22.83 40.95 -10.65
CA LEU A 359 21.60 40.15 -10.65
C LEU A 359 21.85 38.70 -11.11
N SER A 360 22.68 38.52 -12.13
CA SER A 360 23.10 37.19 -12.62
C SER A 360 23.85 36.41 -11.54
N ASN A 361 24.81 37.04 -10.86
CA ASN A 361 25.54 36.43 -9.73
C ASN A 361 24.59 36.04 -8.57
N ALA A 362 23.59 36.86 -8.25
CA ALA A 362 22.59 36.55 -7.22
C ALA A 362 21.69 35.36 -7.62
N ARG A 363 21.25 35.31 -8.89
CA ARG A 363 20.50 34.17 -9.45
C ARG A 363 21.34 32.88 -9.47
N ALA A 364 22.63 32.97 -9.75
CA ALA A 364 23.55 31.84 -9.68
C ALA A 364 23.71 31.30 -8.23
N ALA A 365 23.78 32.19 -7.23
CA ALA A 365 23.78 31.78 -5.82
C ALA A 365 22.46 31.09 -5.40
N LEU A 366 21.31 31.55 -5.90
CA LEU A 366 20.03 30.86 -5.68
C LEU A 366 19.99 29.47 -6.35
N LYS A 367 20.51 29.35 -7.57
CA LYS A 367 20.66 28.05 -8.24
C LYS A 367 21.54 27.09 -7.44
N GLN A 368 22.63 27.56 -6.84
CA GLN A 368 23.46 26.72 -5.97
C GLN A 368 22.69 26.27 -4.72
N CYS A 369 22.03 27.20 -4.03
CA CYS A 369 21.19 26.87 -2.87
C CYS A 369 20.11 25.82 -3.19
N PHE A 370 19.49 25.88 -4.38
CA PHE A 370 18.55 24.83 -4.82
C PHE A 370 19.22 23.45 -5.03
N ILE A 371 20.47 23.41 -5.49
CA ILE A 371 21.24 22.16 -5.61
C ILE A 371 21.54 21.61 -4.21
N ASP A 372 22.00 22.46 -3.29
CA ASP A 372 22.36 22.08 -1.92
C ASP A 372 21.14 21.50 -1.17
N LEU A 373 19.94 22.09 -1.35
CA LEU A 373 18.67 21.61 -0.82
C LEU A 373 18.27 20.20 -1.30
N SER A 374 18.79 19.73 -2.44
CA SER A 374 18.61 18.36 -2.93
C SER A 374 17.13 17.90 -3.11
N PHE A 375 16.25 18.83 -3.47
CA PHE A 375 14.83 18.57 -3.69
C PHE A 375 14.54 17.72 -4.95
N LYS A 376 13.54 16.84 -4.87
CA LYS A 376 13.03 16.04 -5.99
C LYS A 376 12.41 16.92 -7.08
N GLN A 377 12.52 16.50 -8.34
CA GLN A 377 11.92 17.22 -9.48
C GLN A 377 10.40 17.44 -9.33
N LYS A 378 9.69 16.49 -8.71
CA LYS A 378 8.25 16.60 -8.43
C LYS A 378 7.89 17.77 -7.51
N VAL A 379 8.78 18.14 -6.59
CA VAL A 379 8.62 19.34 -5.75
C VAL A 379 8.66 20.57 -6.64
N LEU A 380 9.64 20.67 -7.54
CA LEU A 380 9.77 21.80 -8.45
C LEU A 380 8.57 21.93 -9.42
N GLU A 381 8.04 20.81 -9.94
CA GLU A 381 6.78 20.80 -10.72
C GLU A 381 5.62 21.38 -9.89
N THR A 382 5.52 21.00 -8.61
CA THR A 382 4.47 21.48 -7.68
C THR A 382 4.65 22.98 -7.36
N LEU A 383 5.88 23.43 -7.11
CA LEU A 383 6.19 24.84 -6.89
C LEU A 383 5.89 25.70 -8.13
N CYS A 384 6.12 25.18 -9.33
CA CYS A 384 5.73 25.87 -10.57
C CYS A 384 4.20 26.00 -10.70
N ALA A 385 3.44 24.97 -10.32
CA ALA A 385 1.97 25.03 -10.29
C ALA A 385 1.45 26.03 -9.25
N ASP A 386 1.99 26.00 -8.02
CA ASP A 386 1.68 26.98 -6.97
C ASP A 386 1.96 28.43 -7.44
N ALA A 387 3.05 28.65 -8.17
CA ALA A 387 3.38 29.97 -8.74
C ALA A 387 2.44 30.37 -9.91
N ASP A 388 1.99 29.41 -10.71
CA ASP A 388 1.05 29.64 -11.81
C ASP A 388 -0.30 30.14 -11.26
N GLU A 389 -0.82 29.47 -10.23
CA GLU A 389 -2.10 29.81 -9.59
C GLU A 389 -2.03 31.09 -8.73
N ARG A 390 -0.96 31.28 -7.94
CA ARG A 390 -0.89 32.38 -6.97
C ARG A 390 -0.37 33.69 -7.58
N ILE A 391 0.41 33.63 -8.66
CA ILE A 391 1.15 34.78 -9.19
C ILE A 391 0.81 35.04 -10.67
N TYR A 392 1.08 34.08 -11.56
CA TYR A 392 0.97 34.31 -13.00
C TYR A 392 -0.47 34.48 -13.49
N LEU A 393 -1.38 33.57 -13.16
CA LEU A 393 -2.79 33.65 -13.58
C LEU A 393 -3.50 34.90 -13.00
N PRO A 394 -3.36 35.26 -11.71
CA PRO A 394 -3.90 36.50 -11.17
C PRO A 394 -3.32 37.74 -11.85
N TYR A 395 -2.01 37.79 -12.11
CA TYR A 395 -1.40 38.92 -12.78
C TYR A 395 -1.88 39.05 -14.23
N ARG A 396 -1.91 37.96 -15.00
CA ARG A 396 -2.47 37.93 -16.36
C ARG A 396 -3.93 38.39 -16.40
N ALA A 397 -4.74 37.99 -15.42
CA ALA A 397 -6.13 38.42 -15.31
C ALA A 397 -6.26 39.92 -14.97
N LEU A 398 -5.34 40.49 -14.19
CA LEU A 398 -5.29 41.93 -13.93
C LEU A 398 -4.87 42.72 -15.18
N VAL A 399 -3.88 42.25 -15.94
CA VAL A 399 -3.47 42.85 -17.23
C VAL A 399 -4.64 42.87 -18.22
N ALA A 400 -5.37 41.76 -18.36
CA ALA A 400 -6.54 41.69 -19.23
C ALA A 400 -7.71 42.60 -18.78
N LYS A 401 -7.90 42.77 -17.46
CA LYS A 401 -8.89 43.72 -16.92
C LYS A 401 -8.45 45.17 -17.13
N GLN A 402 -7.15 45.46 -17.01
CA GLN A 402 -6.59 46.78 -17.25
C GLN A 402 -6.78 47.20 -18.72
N SER A 403 -6.47 46.31 -19.68
CA SER A 403 -6.66 46.62 -21.11
C SER A 403 -8.14 46.82 -21.48
N ALA A 404 -9.04 45.98 -20.96
CA ALA A 404 -10.49 46.15 -21.16
C ALA A 404 -11.02 47.48 -20.58
N LEU A 405 -10.58 47.88 -19.39
CA LEU A 405 -10.95 49.17 -18.79
C LEU A 405 -10.29 50.39 -19.46
N MET A 406 -9.16 50.20 -20.13
CA MET A 406 -8.56 51.24 -20.97
C MET A 406 -9.32 51.45 -22.28
N GLN A 407 -9.97 50.41 -22.82
CA GLN A 407 -10.85 50.49 -23.99
C GLN A 407 -12.26 51.01 -23.64
N ALA A 408 -12.71 50.87 -22.39
CA ALA A 408 -14.00 51.37 -21.93
C ALA A 408 -14.06 52.91 -21.86
N ARG A 409 -15.26 53.48 -22.04
CA ARG A 409 -15.50 54.94 -21.96
C ARG A 409 -14.98 55.51 -20.62
N PRO A 410 -14.28 56.67 -20.62
CA PRO A 410 -13.81 57.33 -19.40
C PRO A 410 -14.95 57.58 -18.40
N SER A 411 -14.73 57.22 -17.14
CA SER A 411 -15.70 57.36 -16.06
C SER A 411 -14.99 57.35 -14.70
N LYS A 412 -15.48 58.14 -13.75
CA LYS A 412 -14.93 58.20 -12.39
C LYS A 412 -14.89 56.84 -11.68
N LYS A 413 -15.79 55.92 -12.05
CA LYS A 413 -15.77 54.52 -11.57
C LYS A 413 -14.60 53.73 -12.20
N ARG A 414 -14.48 53.80 -13.53
CA ARG A 414 -13.38 53.18 -14.31
C ARG A 414 -12.00 53.64 -13.82
N ASP A 415 -11.85 54.92 -13.48
CA ASP A 415 -10.58 55.47 -13.01
C ASP A 415 -10.21 54.97 -11.61
N ASN A 416 -11.20 54.79 -10.73
CA ASN A 416 -11.02 54.13 -9.42
C ASN A 416 -10.68 52.63 -9.58
N ASP A 417 -11.40 51.92 -10.44
CA ASP A 417 -11.15 50.50 -10.74
C ASP A 417 -9.74 50.30 -11.34
N LEU A 418 -9.30 51.19 -12.24
CA LEU A 418 -7.94 51.22 -12.77
C LEU A 418 -6.88 51.52 -11.71
N ALA A 419 -7.15 52.42 -10.76
CA ALA A 419 -6.25 52.70 -9.64
C ALA A 419 -6.07 51.47 -8.73
N GLN A 420 -7.18 50.80 -8.37
CA GLN A 420 -7.15 49.56 -7.58
C GLN A 420 -6.46 48.41 -8.31
N ILE A 421 -6.61 48.30 -9.64
CA ILE A 421 -5.91 47.30 -10.45
C ILE A 421 -4.40 47.60 -10.48
N ARG A 422 -4.00 48.86 -10.70
CA ARG A 422 -2.58 49.27 -10.65
C ARG A 422 -1.94 48.99 -9.30
N GLU A 423 -2.65 49.23 -8.19
CA GLU A 423 -2.17 48.90 -6.85
C GLU A 423 -1.97 47.38 -6.68
N LYS A 424 -2.93 46.56 -7.13
CA LYS A 424 -2.83 45.08 -7.08
C LYS A 424 -1.71 44.55 -7.98
N MET A 425 -1.53 45.13 -9.17
CA MET A 425 -0.44 44.80 -10.09
C MET A 425 0.92 45.12 -9.47
N SER A 426 1.10 46.33 -8.92
CA SER A 426 2.35 46.74 -8.26
C SER A 426 2.76 45.83 -7.09
N ARG A 427 1.78 45.35 -6.30
CA ARG A 427 2.02 44.34 -5.23
C ARG A 427 2.47 42.97 -5.74
N LEU A 428 2.12 42.59 -6.96
CA LEU A 428 2.60 41.36 -7.61
C LEU A 428 3.95 41.59 -8.31
N GLU A 429 4.10 42.71 -9.02
CA GLU A 429 5.35 43.13 -9.69
C GLU A 429 6.54 43.17 -8.72
N ALA A 430 6.31 43.63 -7.49
CA ALA A 430 7.31 43.62 -6.41
C ALA A 430 7.87 42.21 -6.09
N GLN A 431 7.17 41.13 -6.45
CA GLN A 431 7.57 39.75 -6.21
C GLN A 431 8.29 39.11 -7.41
N PHE A 432 8.33 39.76 -8.58
CA PHE A 432 8.95 39.18 -9.78
C PHE A 432 10.49 39.32 -9.76
N GLY A 433 10.99 40.47 -9.30
CA GLY A 433 12.42 40.82 -9.36
C GLY A 433 12.93 41.15 -10.78
N MET A 434 12.01 41.41 -11.72
CA MET A 434 12.27 41.69 -13.14
C MET A 434 11.11 42.51 -13.73
N PRO A 435 11.28 43.15 -14.89
CA PRO A 435 10.19 43.86 -15.57
C PRO A 435 8.99 42.95 -15.85
N ALA A 436 7.77 43.50 -15.77
CA ALA A 436 6.53 42.75 -15.97
C ALA A 436 6.45 41.99 -17.31
N GLU A 437 6.98 42.59 -18.38
CA GLU A 437 7.01 41.95 -19.71
C GLU A 437 8.01 40.78 -19.77
N GLU A 438 9.20 40.93 -19.15
CA GLU A 438 10.19 39.85 -19.00
C GLU A 438 9.62 38.72 -18.13
N PHE A 439 8.89 39.04 -17.06
CA PHE A 439 8.21 38.04 -16.22
C PHE A 439 7.16 37.27 -17.01
N MET A 440 6.28 37.96 -17.74
CA MET A 440 5.21 37.32 -18.51
C MET A 440 5.76 36.39 -19.61
N THR A 441 6.78 36.84 -20.35
CA THR A 441 7.43 36.03 -21.38
C THR A 441 8.13 34.81 -20.78
N THR A 442 9.00 35.00 -19.79
CA THR A 442 9.74 33.89 -19.15
C THR A 442 8.82 32.89 -18.45
N PHE A 443 7.76 33.33 -17.77
CA PHE A 443 6.81 32.41 -17.15
C PHE A 443 5.95 31.68 -18.19
N SER A 444 5.57 32.34 -19.30
CA SER A 444 4.87 31.66 -20.41
C SER A 444 5.72 30.58 -21.07
N GLU A 445 7.04 30.83 -21.20
CA GLU A 445 7.99 29.84 -21.68
C GLU A 445 8.19 28.71 -20.67
N LEU A 446 8.24 28.99 -19.36
CA LEU A 446 8.31 27.97 -18.32
C LEU A 446 7.12 27.00 -18.41
N ARG A 447 5.90 27.52 -18.59
CA ARG A 447 4.70 26.68 -18.82
C ARG A 447 4.82 25.84 -20.09
N ARG A 448 5.43 26.37 -21.17
CA ARG A 448 5.72 25.62 -22.41
C ARG A 448 6.71 24.49 -22.16
N VAL A 449 7.81 24.75 -21.45
CA VAL A 449 8.86 23.78 -21.12
C VAL A 449 8.32 22.66 -20.23
N LEU A 450 7.59 23.01 -19.16
CA LEU A 450 6.93 22.04 -18.28
C LEU A 450 5.97 21.14 -19.06
N LYS A 451 5.12 21.71 -19.91
CA LYS A 451 4.21 20.93 -20.76
C LYS A 451 4.97 20.03 -21.73
N ALA A 452 6.05 20.52 -22.35
CA ALA A 452 6.88 19.73 -23.26
C ALA A 452 7.51 18.51 -22.56
N GLY A 453 8.11 18.71 -21.38
CA GLY A 453 8.67 17.62 -20.57
C GLY A 453 7.60 16.61 -20.13
N GLN A 454 6.42 17.08 -19.71
CA GLN A 454 5.32 16.19 -19.36
C GLN A 454 4.80 15.40 -20.58
N THR A 455 4.66 16.02 -21.76
CA THR A 455 4.27 15.30 -22.98
C THR A 455 5.32 14.30 -23.44
N ALA A 456 6.62 14.58 -23.25
CA ALA A 456 7.69 13.64 -23.54
C ALA A 456 7.65 12.43 -22.58
N ARG A 457 7.43 12.67 -21.27
CA ARG A 457 7.23 11.62 -20.27
C ARG A 457 6.02 10.75 -20.59
N THR A 458 4.88 11.36 -20.98
CA THR A 458 3.68 10.65 -21.44
C THR A 458 3.95 9.81 -22.70
N LYS A 459 4.59 10.37 -23.73
CA LYS A 459 4.95 9.63 -24.97
C LYS A 459 5.83 8.42 -24.67
N MET A 460 6.79 8.55 -23.73
CA MET A 460 7.66 7.44 -23.30
C MET A 460 6.86 6.30 -22.66
N VAL A 461 5.87 6.64 -21.81
CA VAL A 461 4.99 5.65 -21.17
C VAL A 461 4.07 4.98 -22.20
N GLU A 462 3.38 5.76 -23.04
CA GLU A 462 2.41 5.29 -24.03
C GLU A 462 3.02 4.26 -25.01
N ALA A 463 4.21 4.52 -25.53
CA ALA A 463 4.91 3.60 -26.42
C ALA A 463 5.29 2.27 -25.74
N ASN A 464 5.51 2.28 -24.43
CA ASN A 464 5.97 1.13 -23.64
C ASN A 464 4.84 0.36 -22.93
N LEU A 465 3.57 0.74 -23.08
CA LEU A 465 2.43 0.03 -22.49
C LEU A 465 2.38 -1.47 -22.89
N ARG A 466 2.82 -1.82 -24.11
CA ARG A 466 2.89 -3.22 -24.57
C ARG A 466 3.85 -4.08 -23.73
N LEU A 467 4.93 -3.49 -23.21
CA LEU A 467 5.89 -4.17 -22.33
C LEU A 467 5.26 -4.52 -20.98
N VAL A 468 4.38 -3.65 -20.46
CA VAL A 468 3.64 -3.95 -19.23
C VAL A 468 2.79 -5.21 -19.40
N ILE A 469 2.04 -5.30 -20.50
CA ILE A 469 1.19 -6.46 -20.77
C ILE A 469 2.00 -7.76 -20.89
N SER A 470 3.13 -7.75 -21.61
CA SER A 470 3.94 -8.97 -21.79
C SER A 470 4.56 -9.49 -20.49
N ILE A 471 4.85 -8.59 -19.53
CA ILE A 471 5.30 -8.95 -18.17
C ILE A 471 4.12 -9.42 -17.31
N VAL A 472 3.05 -8.63 -17.27
CA VAL A 472 1.86 -8.87 -16.43
C VAL A 472 1.12 -10.16 -16.79
N LYS A 473 1.14 -10.58 -18.07
CA LYS A 473 0.53 -11.84 -18.53
C LYS A 473 0.99 -13.07 -17.72
N LYS A 474 2.22 -13.07 -17.20
CA LYS A 474 2.79 -14.16 -16.36
C LYS A 474 2.21 -14.23 -14.93
N TYR A 475 1.44 -13.21 -14.54
CA TYR A 475 0.86 -13.04 -13.21
C TYR A 475 -0.68 -13.12 -13.21
N MET A 476 -1.28 -13.43 -14.35
CA MET A 476 -2.70 -13.78 -14.46
C MET A 476 -3.07 -14.93 -13.50
N ASN A 477 -4.35 -14.96 -13.10
CA ASN A 477 -4.94 -16.01 -12.26
C ASN A 477 -4.35 -16.10 -10.83
N ARG A 478 -3.65 -15.07 -10.34
CA ARG A 478 -3.10 -15.00 -8.97
C ARG A 478 -4.03 -14.28 -7.97
N GLY A 479 -5.32 -14.18 -8.27
CA GLY A 479 -6.35 -13.58 -7.40
C GLY A 479 -6.65 -12.10 -7.62
N LEU A 480 -5.95 -11.41 -8.53
CA LEU A 480 -6.22 -10.03 -8.93
C LEU A 480 -6.68 -9.97 -10.40
N SER A 481 -7.54 -9.01 -10.73
CA SER A 481 -8.02 -8.80 -12.10
C SER A 481 -6.87 -8.45 -13.05
N PHE A 482 -6.98 -8.86 -14.32
CA PHE A 482 -5.98 -8.55 -15.34
C PHE A 482 -5.85 -7.05 -15.59
N LEU A 483 -6.96 -6.30 -15.53
CA LEU A 483 -6.95 -4.84 -15.65
C LEU A 483 -6.19 -4.18 -14.50
N ASP A 484 -6.44 -4.60 -13.26
CA ASP A 484 -5.81 -4.03 -12.07
C ASP A 484 -4.29 -4.32 -12.09
N LEU A 485 -3.90 -5.54 -12.45
CA LEU A 485 -2.49 -5.90 -12.67
C LEU A 485 -1.82 -5.04 -13.75
N ILE A 486 -2.53 -4.72 -14.84
CA ILE A 486 -2.04 -3.80 -15.88
C ILE A 486 -1.87 -2.38 -15.32
N GLN A 487 -2.81 -1.86 -14.52
CA GLN A 487 -2.70 -0.50 -13.97
C GLN A 487 -1.59 -0.37 -12.92
N GLU A 488 -1.39 -1.39 -12.08
CA GLU A 488 -0.27 -1.43 -11.14
C GLU A 488 1.07 -1.59 -11.90
N GLY A 489 1.10 -2.40 -12.95
CA GLY A 489 2.24 -2.50 -13.87
C GLY A 489 2.55 -1.17 -14.60
N ASN A 490 1.52 -0.45 -15.07
CA ASN A 490 1.64 0.88 -15.65
C ASN A 490 2.18 1.90 -14.62
N THR A 491 1.79 1.77 -13.36
CA THR A 491 2.32 2.58 -12.25
C THR A 491 3.78 2.27 -11.95
N GLY A 492 4.20 1.01 -12.11
CA GLY A 492 5.61 0.61 -12.14
C GLY A 492 6.37 1.23 -13.33
N LEU A 493 5.80 1.18 -14.54
CA LEU A 493 6.38 1.78 -15.74
C LEU A 493 6.56 3.31 -15.61
N MET A 494 5.59 4.03 -15.05
CA MET A 494 5.72 5.48 -14.81
C MET A 494 6.91 5.79 -13.90
N LYS A 495 7.10 5.03 -12.81
CA LYS A 495 8.26 5.16 -11.91
C LYS A 495 9.58 4.82 -12.61
N ALA A 496 9.58 3.83 -13.51
CA ALA A 496 10.75 3.51 -14.32
C ALA A 496 11.14 4.67 -15.23
N VAL A 497 10.18 5.30 -15.93
CA VAL A 497 10.44 6.47 -16.78
C VAL A 497 10.97 7.66 -15.97
N GLU A 498 10.44 7.90 -14.76
CA GLU A 498 10.92 8.98 -13.88
C GLU A 498 12.35 8.77 -13.35
N LYS A 499 12.82 7.51 -13.25
CA LYS A 499 14.15 7.15 -12.72
C LYS A 499 15.13 6.60 -13.77
N PHE A 500 14.84 6.69 -15.07
CA PHE A 500 15.69 6.08 -16.10
C PHE A 500 16.86 6.97 -16.53
N GLU A 501 18.08 6.42 -16.48
CA GLU A 501 19.32 7.10 -16.87
C GLU A 501 19.87 6.52 -18.18
N TYR A 502 19.51 7.12 -19.32
CA TYR A 502 19.96 6.66 -20.65
C TYR A 502 21.50 6.66 -20.82
N LYS A 503 22.21 7.49 -20.05
CA LYS A 503 23.68 7.64 -20.07
C LYS A 503 24.43 6.37 -19.63
N ARG A 504 23.75 5.42 -18.98
CA ARG A 504 24.31 4.09 -18.64
C ARG A 504 24.37 3.12 -19.82
N GLY A 505 23.85 3.48 -21.00
CA GLY A 505 23.89 2.65 -22.21
C GLY A 505 22.81 1.55 -22.29
N TYR A 506 22.31 1.04 -21.17
CA TYR A 506 21.30 -0.03 -21.14
C TYR A 506 19.96 0.35 -21.78
N LYS A 507 19.28 -0.64 -22.40
CA LYS A 507 17.95 -0.48 -23.01
C LYS A 507 16.89 -0.16 -21.94
N PHE A 508 15.92 0.69 -22.29
CA PHE A 508 14.87 1.07 -21.35
C PHE A 508 14.05 -0.13 -20.89
N SER A 509 13.75 -1.07 -21.79
CA SER A 509 12.98 -2.29 -21.50
C SER A 509 13.62 -3.16 -20.40
N THR A 510 14.94 -3.29 -20.37
CA THR A 510 15.67 -4.04 -19.33
C THR A 510 15.42 -3.42 -17.95
N TYR A 511 15.56 -2.10 -17.83
CA TYR A 511 15.33 -1.37 -16.58
C TYR A 511 13.86 -1.36 -16.16
N ALA A 512 12.96 -1.07 -17.09
CA ALA A 512 11.51 -1.02 -16.84
C ALA A 512 10.94 -2.36 -16.39
N THR A 513 11.50 -3.47 -16.88
CA THR A 513 11.05 -4.82 -16.50
C THR A 513 11.11 -5.07 -15.00
N TRP A 514 12.14 -4.57 -14.30
CA TRP A 514 12.27 -4.71 -12.85
C TRP A 514 11.16 -3.94 -12.12
N TRP A 515 10.96 -2.67 -12.44
CA TRP A 515 9.92 -1.82 -11.83
C TRP A 515 8.50 -2.32 -12.08
N ILE A 516 8.20 -2.79 -13.30
CA ILE A 516 6.89 -3.37 -13.65
C ILE A 516 6.66 -4.66 -12.87
N ARG A 517 7.66 -5.55 -12.81
CA ARG A 517 7.59 -6.81 -12.07
C ARG A 517 7.38 -6.57 -10.58
N GLN A 518 8.11 -5.61 -10.01
CA GLN A 518 8.02 -5.25 -8.60
C GLN A 518 6.65 -4.65 -8.25
N ALA A 519 6.12 -3.77 -9.09
CA ALA A 519 4.78 -3.20 -8.90
C ALA A 519 3.68 -4.28 -8.98
N ALA A 520 3.70 -5.14 -10.01
CA ALA A 520 2.72 -6.22 -10.16
C ALA A 520 2.79 -7.24 -9.02
N THR A 521 4.00 -7.68 -8.63
CA THR A 521 4.19 -8.65 -7.53
C THR A 521 3.73 -8.07 -6.20
N ARG A 522 4.04 -6.78 -5.95
CA ARG A 522 3.60 -6.06 -4.77
C ARG A 522 2.08 -5.88 -4.73
N ALA A 523 1.44 -5.51 -5.85
CA ALA A 523 -0.02 -5.37 -5.92
C ALA A 523 -0.74 -6.69 -5.61
N ILE A 524 -0.23 -7.82 -6.11
CA ILE A 524 -0.77 -9.16 -5.79
C ILE A 524 -0.64 -9.42 -4.29
N ALA A 525 0.53 -9.15 -3.70
CA ALA A 525 0.73 -9.32 -2.27
C ALA A 525 -0.18 -8.38 -1.43
N ASP A 526 -0.35 -7.13 -1.88
CA ASP A 526 -1.05 -6.09 -1.13
C ASP A 526 -2.59 -6.14 -1.25
N GLN A 527 -3.13 -6.63 -2.38
CA GLN A 527 -4.55 -6.49 -2.77
C GLN A 527 -5.27 -7.81 -3.13
N ALA A 528 -4.57 -8.88 -3.56
CA ALA A 528 -5.24 -10.07 -4.14
C ALA A 528 -5.92 -11.01 -3.13
N ARG A 529 -5.94 -10.66 -1.84
CA ARG A 529 -6.61 -11.44 -0.77
C ARG A 529 -7.60 -10.57 -0.01
N THR A 530 -8.79 -11.11 0.24
CA THR A 530 -9.84 -10.48 1.07
C THR A 530 -9.34 -10.09 2.46
N ILE A 531 -8.49 -10.93 3.06
CA ILE A 531 -7.78 -10.64 4.30
C ILE A 531 -6.33 -10.31 3.92
N ARG A 532 -5.93 -9.06 4.13
CA ARG A 532 -4.58 -8.57 3.82
C ARG A 532 -3.54 -9.25 4.71
N ILE A 533 -2.50 -9.80 4.07
CA ILE A 533 -1.34 -10.42 4.75
C ILE A 533 -0.09 -9.56 4.42
N PRO A 534 0.84 -9.31 5.37
CA PRO A 534 2.08 -8.58 5.09
C PRO A 534 2.96 -9.26 4.03
N VAL A 535 3.70 -8.48 3.24
CA VAL A 535 4.48 -8.97 2.09
C VAL A 535 5.49 -10.06 2.47
N HIS A 536 6.26 -9.87 3.56
CA HIS A 536 7.23 -10.87 4.04
C HIS A 536 6.58 -12.22 4.42
N MET A 537 5.33 -12.21 4.90
CA MET A 537 4.58 -13.44 5.18
C MET A 537 4.14 -14.12 3.89
N ILE A 538 3.81 -13.35 2.84
CA ILE A 538 3.47 -13.89 1.51
C ILE A 538 4.71 -14.46 0.82
N GLU A 539 5.88 -13.85 0.97
CA GLU A 539 7.17 -14.41 0.55
C GLU A 539 7.48 -15.72 1.27
N THR A 540 7.22 -15.78 2.58
CA THR A 540 7.36 -17.00 3.39
C THR A 540 6.39 -18.10 2.94
N ILE A 541 5.13 -17.76 2.65
CA ILE A 541 4.15 -18.68 2.05
C ILE A 541 4.64 -19.18 0.68
N ASN A 542 5.15 -18.30 -0.18
CA ASN A 542 5.69 -18.68 -1.50
C ASN A 542 6.98 -19.52 -1.40
N LYS A 543 7.80 -19.33 -0.35
CA LYS A 543 8.94 -20.20 -0.02
C LYS A 543 8.44 -21.58 0.43
N LEU A 544 7.45 -21.64 1.32
CA LEU A 544 6.81 -22.88 1.77
C LEU A 544 6.22 -23.67 0.60
N MET A 545 5.44 -23.03 -0.29
CA MET A 545 4.86 -23.68 -1.46
C MET A 545 5.92 -24.22 -2.43
N ARG A 546 7.03 -23.49 -2.65
CA ARG A 546 8.16 -23.97 -3.46
C ARG A 546 8.86 -25.18 -2.83
N VAL A 547 9.11 -25.13 -1.53
CA VAL A 547 9.70 -26.25 -0.76
C VAL A 547 8.77 -27.45 -0.74
N GLN A 548 7.47 -27.25 -0.52
CA GLN A 548 6.45 -28.30 -0.58
C GLN A 548 6.42 -28.97 -1.96
N LYS A 549 6.42 -28.21 -3.06
CA LYS A 549 6.48 -28.80 -4.42
C LYS A 549 7.76 -29.61 -4.65
N LYS A 550 8.93 -29.11 -4.21
CA LYS A 550 10.21 -29.86 -4.27
C LYS A 550 10.17 -31.16 -3.44
N LEU A 551 9.58 -31.13 -2.25
CA LEU A 551 9.46 -32.32 -1.39
C LEU A 551 8.44 -33.32 -1.93
N ILE A 552 7.32 -32.89 -2.51
CA ILE A 552 6.36 -33.78 -3.20
C ILE A 552 7.08 -34.53 -4.34
N GLN A 553 7.87 -33.83 -5.15
CA GLN A 553 8.65 -34.45 -6.23
C GLN A 553 9.72 -35.43 -5.72
N LYS A 554 10.39 -35.14 -4.58
CA LYS A 554 11.39 -36.03 -3.96
C LYS A 554 10.78 -37.25 -3.26
N LEU A 555 9.63 -37.09 -2.60
CA LEU A 555 9.05 -38.09 -1.68
C LEU A 555 7.89 -38.90 -2.29
N GLY A 556 7.30 -38.45 -3.41
CA GLY A 556 6.11 -39.06 -4.00
C GLY A 556 4.83 -38.92 -3.17
N ARG A 557 4.86 -38.13 -2.08
CA ARG A 557 3.73 -37.88 -1.17
C ARG A 557 3.77 -36.45 -0.64
N GLU A 558 2.68 -36.01 -0.01
CA GLU A 558 2.69 -34.75 0.73
C GLU A 558 3.72 -34.80 1.89
N PRO A 559 4.51 -33.73 2.08
CA PRO A 559 5.45 -33.63 3.19
C PRO A 559 4.75 -33.28 4.50
N THR A 560 5.23 -33.87 5.59
CA THR A 560 4.75 -33.57 6.94
C THR A 560 5.26 -32.21 7.42
N GLU A 561 4.59 -31.63 8.43
CA GLU A 561 4.99 -30.33 9.02
C GLU A 561 6.43 -30.36 9.56
N ALA A 562 6.89 -31.51 10.07
CA ALA A 562 8.25 -31.71 10.57
C ALA A 562 9.30 -31.81 9.45
N GLU A 563 8.94 -32.32 8.27
CA GLU A 563 9.81 -32.37 7.09
C GLU A 563 9.94 -30.97 6.47
N LEU A 564 8.83 -30.24 6.35
CA LEU A 564 8.81 -28.84 5.93
C LEU A 564 9.62 -27.94 6.88
N SER A 565 9.49 -28.15 8.20
CA SER A 565 10.28 -27.44 9.22
C SER A 565 11.79 -27.61 9.03
N LYS A 566 12.26 -28.84 8.77
CA LYS A 566 13.68 -29.13 8.52
C LYS A 566 14.20 -28.49 7.23
N GLU A 567 13.49 -28.62 6.11
CA GLU A 567 13.93 -28.08 4.81
C GLU A 567 13.82 -26.54 4.75
N MET A 568 12.92 -25.92 5.53
CA MET A 568 12.81 -24.45 5.62
C MET A 568 13.70 -23.80 6.67
N GLY A 569 14.24 -24.55 7.64
CA GLY A 569 14.97 -24.00 8.78
C GLY A 569 14.11 -23.26 9.81
N LEU A 570 12.79 -23.50 9.83
CA LEU A 570 11.83 -22.80 10.69
C LEU A 570 11.18 -23.75 11.71
N PRO A 571 10.82 -23.31 12.93
CA PRO A 571 10.09 -24.12 13.90
C PRO A 571 8.77 -24.66 13.34
N ALA A 572 8.43 -25.91 13.65
CA ALA A 572 7.23 -26.58 13.14
C ALA A 572 5.92 -25.82 13.45
N ASP A 573 5.82 -25.16 14.62
CA ASP A 573 4.65 -24.34 14.96
C ASP A 573 4.54 -23.07 14.10
N GLN A 574 5.66 -22.47 13.68
CA GLN A 574 5.65 -21.37 12.71
C GLN A 574 5.24 -21.86 11.32
N VAL A 575 5.74 -23.01 10.87
CA VAL A 575 5.32 -23.64 9.60
C VAL A 575 3.80 -23.93 9.63
N ARG A 576 3.27 -24.43 10.74
CA ARG A 576 1.81 -24.62 10.92
C ARG A 576 1.04 -23.30 10.88
N ALA A 577 1.55 -22.24 11.50
CA ALA A 577 0.93 -20.91 11.45
C ALA A 577 0.91 -20.35 10.01
N VAL A 578 2.03 -20.44 9.28
CA VAL A 578 2.13 -20.04 7.86
C VAL A 578 1.17 -20.87 6.99
N LYS A 579 1.08 -22.18 7.21
CA LYS A 579 0.16 -23.07 6.48
C LYS A 579 -1.31 -22.68 6.72
N ARG A 580 -1.69 -22.30 7.95
CA ARG A 580 -3.03 -21.75 8.25
C ARG A 580 -3.27 -20.41 7.56
N MET A 581 -2.32 -19.47 7.63
CA MET A 581 -2.44 -18.16 6.96
C MET A 581 -2.49 -18.25 5.42
N SER A 582 -1.95 -19.32 4.83
CA SER A 582 -1.99 -19.53 3.38
C SER A 582 -3.41 -19.81 2.85
N GLN A 583 -4.31 -20.33 3.68
CA GLN A 583 -5.68 -20.71 3.29
C GLN A 583 -6.49 -19.49 2.82
N GLN A 584 -7.32 -19.68 1.81
CA GLN A 584 -8.25 -18.65 1.31
C GLN A 584 -9.64 -18.84 1.93
N PRO A 585 -10.38 -17.76 2.23
CA PRO A 585 -11.76 -17.87 2.68
C PRO A 585 -12.65 -18.41 1.55
N ILE A 586 -13.60 -19.28 1.92
CA ILE A 586 -14.60 -19.85 1.01
C ILE A 586 -15.82 -18.93 0.97
N SER A 587 -16.52 -18.86 -0.17
CA SER A 587 -17.77 -18.10 -0.27
C SER A 587 -18.88 -18.76 0.55
N LEU A 588 -19.65 -17.97 1.30
CA LEU A 588 -20.86 -18.45 1.99
C LEU A 588 -21.93 -18.96 1.00
N GLN A 589 -21.88 -18.50 -0.25
CA GLN A 589 -22.76 -18.94 -1.34
C GLN A 589 -22.19 -20.12 -2.14
N SER A 590 -21.06 -20.71 -1.74
CA SER A 590 -20.66 -22.00 -2.30
C SER A 590 -21.68 -23.07 -1.88
N LYS A 591 -22.13 -23.89 -2.84
CA LYS A 591 -23.07 -24.99 -2.58
C LYS A 591 -22.39 -26.12 -1.77
N VAL A 592 -23.19 -26.89 -1.04
CA VAL A 592 -22.75 -27.99 -0.18
C VAL A 592 -23.48 -29.28 -0.57
N GLY A 593 -22.76 -30.20 -1.21
CA GLY A 593 -23.31 -31.47 -1.71
C GLY A 593 -24.05 -31.35 -3.05
N ASP A 594 -24.71 -32.42 -3.47
CA ASP A 594 -25.45 -32.51 -4.75
C ASP A 594 -26.84 -31.87 -4.71
N ASN A 595 -27.33 -31.46 -3.53
CA ASN A 595 -28.63 -30.77 -3.42
C ASN A 595 -28.46 -29.28 -3.73
N ASP A 596 -29.11 -28.83 -4.80
CA ASP A 596 -28.90 -27.50 -5.40
C ASP A 596 -29.26 -26.30 -4.50
N ASP A 597 -29.99 -26.52 -3.41
CA ASP A 597 -30.52 -25.49 -2.51
C ASP A 597 -29.62 -25.19 -1.28
N ALA A 598 -28.69 -26.07 -0.93
CA ALA A 598 -27.92 -25.96 0.32
C ALA A 598 -26.59 -25.19 0.13
N HIS A 599 -26.42 -24.10 0.87
CA HIS A 599 -25.23 -23.23 0.80
C HIS A 599 -24.41 -23.30 2.10
N TYR A 600 -23.11 -23.01 2.04
CA TYR A 600 -22.25 -23.00 3.25
C TYR A 600 -22.77 -22.06 4.35
N GLY A 601 -23.38 -20.94 3.97
CA GLY A 601 -23.97 -19.98 4.92
C GLY A 601 -25.08 -20.56 5.78
N ASP A 602 -25.85 -21.52 5.27
CA ASP A 602 -27.01 -22.11 5.97
C ASP A 602 -26.59 -22.98 7.17
N PHE A 603 -25.34 -23.42 7.20
CA PHE A 603 -24.77 -24.28 8.25
C PHE A 603 -23.99 -23.50 9.32
N ILE A 604 -23.87 -22.17 9.22
CA ILE A 604 -23.11 -21.36 10.20
C ILE A 604 -24.05 -20.88 11.30
N PRO A 605 -23.93 -21.36 12.55
CA PRO A 605 -24.79 -20.92 13.65
C PRO A 605 -24.41 -19.50 14.11
N ASP A 606 -25.42 -18.69 14.44
CA ASP A 606 -25.21 -17.39 15.08
C ASP A 606 -24.95 -17.55 16.59
N LEU A 607 -23.67 -17.65 16.94
CA LEU A 607 -23.17 -17.70 18.32
C LEU A 607 -23.35 -16.39 19.10
N SER A 608 -23.81 -15.30 18.47
CA SER A 608 -24.12 -14.03 19.15
C SER A 608 -25.57 -13.94 19.61
N SER A 609 -26.45 -14.81 19.09
CA SER A 609 -27.85 -14.90 19.52
C SER A 609 -27.95 -15.55 20.91
N GLU A 610 -28.60 -14.88 21.85
CA GLU A 610 -28.89 -15.48 23.16
C GLU A 610 -29.93 -16.58 22.99
N ASN A 611 -29.59 -17.81 23.40
CA ASN A 611 -30.51 -18.94 23.34
C ASN A 611 -31.73 -18.66 24.24
N PRO A 612 -32.99 -18.70 23.72
CA PRO A 612 -34.18 -18.45 24.53
C PRO A 612 -34.30 -19.35 25.76
N PHE A 613 -33.72 -20.55 25.72
CA PHE A 613 -33.63 -21.44 26.88
C PHE A 613 -32.73 -20.85 27.98
N GLU A 614 -31.52 -20.41 27.64
CA GLU A 614 -30.57 -19.82 28.60
C GLU A 614 -31.09 -18.49 29.17
N VAL A 615 -31.74 -17.67 28.33
CA VAL A 615 -32.40 -16.42 28.77
C VAL A 615 -33.52 -16.72 29.77
N THR A 616 -34.39 -17.69 29.47
CA THR A 616 -35.49 -18.07 30.37
C THR A 616 -35.00 -18.73 31.65
N GLU A 617 -33.95 -19.56 31.60
CA GLU A 617 -33.28 -20.13 32.78
C GLU A 617 -32.69 -19.01 33.66
N GLY A 618 -31.98 -18.04 33.06
CA GLY A 618 -31.44 -16.88 33.77
C GLY A 618 -32.52 -15.99 34.40
N HIS A 619 -33.65 -15.77 33.71
CA HIS A 619 -34.80 -15.06 34.26
C HIS A 619 -35.45 -15.81 35.42
N LEU A 620 -35.65 -17.13 35.29
CA LEU A 620 -36.25 -17.97 36.31
C LEU A 620 -35.34 -18.08 37.56
N LEU A 621 -34.02 -18.22 37.36
CA LEU A 621 -33.02 -18.16 38.42
C LEU A 621 -33.07 -16.80 39.15
N LYS A 622 -33.20 -15.69 38.41
CA LYS A 622 -33.33 -14.35 39.01
C LYS A 622 -34.61 -14.18 39.84
N GLU A 623 -35.72 -14.80 39.41
CA GLU A 623 -36.96 -14.84 40.19
C GLU A 623 -36.81 -15.68 41.46
N ARG A 624 -36.30 -16.91 41.36
CA ARG A 624 -36.03 -17.78 42.53
C ARG A 624 -35.06 -17.15 43.52
N LEU A 625 -34.01 -16.49 43.05
CA LEU A 625 -33.09 -15.72 43.89
C LEU A 625 -33.83 -14.59 44.63
N ARG A 626 -34.74 -13.87 43.96
CA ARG A 626 -35.54 -12.79 44.57
C ARG A 626 -36.44 -13.32 45.68
N ASP A 627 -37.14 -14.44 45.46
CA ASP A 627 -37.97 -15.10 46.47
C ASP A 627 -37.16 -15.50 47.71
N ILE A 628 -36.01 -16.12 47.51
CA ILE A 628 -35.15 -16.58 48.60
C ILE A 628 -34.54 -15.39 49.34
N LEU A 629 -34.17 -14.30 48.65
CA LEU A 629 -33.70 -13.07 49.27
C LEU A 629 -34.79 -12.36 50.10
N ASN A 630 -36.07 -12.47 49.72
CA ASN A 630 -37.19 -11.97 50.51
C ASN A 630 -37.38 -12.73 51.84
N THR A 631 -36.76 -13.91 52.02
CA THR A 631 -36.74 -14.65 53.30
C THR A 631 -35.63 -14.18 54.27
N LEU A 632 -34.83 -13.19 53.88
CA LEU A 632 -33.87 -12.49 54.75
C LEU A 632 -34.50 -11.24 55.36
N THR A 633 -33.90 -10.70 56.43
CA THR A 633 -34.30 -9.37 56.92
C THR A 633 -33.90 -8.28 55.92
N ASP A 634 -34.61 -7.16 55.86
CA ASP A 634 -34.36 -6.09 54.87
C ASP A 634 -32.90 -5.63 54.83
N ARG A 635 -32.27 -5.48 56.00
CA ARG A 635 -30.84 -5.13 56.12
C ARG A 635 -29.91 -6.24 55.58
N GLU A 636 -30.23 -7.51 55.78
CA GLU A 636 -29.46 -8.63 55.23
C GLU A 636 -29.64 -8.71 53.70
N ARG A 637 -30.88 -8.54 53.21
CA ARG A 637 -31.24 -8.52 51.78
C ARG A 637 -30.51 -7.41 51.03
N GLN A 638 -30.62 -6.16 51.48
CA GLN A 638 -30.00 -5.03 50.79
C GLN A 638 -28.46 -5.07 50.83
N VAL A 639 -27.85 -5.60 51.91
CA VAL A 639 -26.39 -5.80 51.96
C VAL A 639 -25.92 -6.82 50.93
N VAL A 640 -26.66 -7.92 50.74
CA VAL A 640 -26.34 -8.91 49.69
C VAL A 640 -26.59 -8.34 48.30
N ASP A 641 -27.72 -7.67 48.09
CA ASP A 641 -28.09 -7.06 46.81
C ASP A 641 -27.03 -6.04 46.33
N PHE A 642 -26.68 -5.04 47.14
CA PHE A 642 -25.64 -4.06 46.79
C PHE A 642 -24.23 -4.68 46.71
N ARG A 643 -23.95 -5.80 47.38
CA ARG A 643 -22.64 -6.45 47.33
C ARG A 643 -22.41 -7.17 46.00
N PHE A 644 -23.44 -7.85 45.49
CA PHE A 644 -23.38 -8.65 44.26
C PHE A 644 -24.01 -7.97 43.03
N GLY A 645 -24.69 -6.83 43.20
CA GLY A 645 -25.31 -6.06 42.11
C GLY A 645 -26.54 -6.72 41.51
N LEU A 646 -27.39 -7.37 42.31
CA LEU A 646 -28.46 -8.24 41.80
C LEU A 646 -29.64 -7.44 41.20
N THR A 647 -29.86 -6.21 41.66
CA THR A 647 -30.85 -5.27 41.11
C THR A 647 -30.26 -4.28 40.11
N ASP A 648 -29.10 -3.68 40.39
CA ASP A 648 -28.51 -2.59 39.61
C ASP A 648 -27.36 -3.00 38.67
N GLY A 649 -26.91 -4.26 38.73
CA GLY A 649 -25.77 -4.77 37.95
C GLY A 649 -24.39 -4.35 38.48
N TYR A 650 -24.31 -3.57 39.55
CA TYR A 650 -23.06 -3.00 40.05
C TYR A 650 -22.68 -3.57 41.42
N SER A 651 -21.75 -4.54 41.43
CA SER A 651 -21.18 -5.07 42.67
C SER A 651 -20.38 -4.00 43.43
N ARG A 652 -20.80 -3.64 44.64
CA ARG A 652 -20.11 -2.62 45.46
C ARG A 652 -19.17 -3.26 46.47
N THR A 653 -18.12 -2.55 46.87
CA THR A 653 -17.19 -3.04 47.90
C THR A 653 -17.80 -2.96 49.31
N LEU A 654 -17.28 -3.77 50.24
CA LEU A 654 -17.73 -3.78 51.65
C LEU A 654 -17.58 -2.41 52.35
N GLU A 655 -16.68 -1.55 51.87
CA GLU A 655 -16.50 -0.21 52.42
C GLU A 655 -17.55 0.77 51.87
N GLU A 656 -17.86 0.72 50.56
CA GLU A 656 -18.92 1.52 49.95
C GLU A 656 -20.30 1.15 50.49
N VAL A 657 -20.58 -0.15 50.64
CA VAL A 657 -21.78 -0.64 51.35
C VAL A 657 -21.78 -0.17 52.80
N GLY A 658 -20.63 -0.16 53.48
CA GLY A 658 -20.51 0.40 54.84
C GLY A 658 -20.90 1.88 54.92
N ARG A 659 -20.43 2.70 53.97
CA ARG A 659 -20.80 4.12 53.88
C ARG A 659 -22.29 4.30 53.65
N LEU A 660 -22.91 3.50 52.77
CA LEU A 660 -24.36 3.56 52.49
C LEU A 660 -25.23 3.24 53.72
N PHE A 661 -24.81 2.28 54.55
CA PHE A 661 -25.53 1.91 55.77
C PHE A 661 -25.10 2.69 57.04
N ASN A 662 -24.16 3.63 56.93
CA ASN A 662 -23.51 4.31 58.07
C ASN A 662 -22.94 3.33 59.12
N VAL A 663 -22.27 2.30 58.64
CA VAL A 663 -21.81 1.13 59.43
C VAL A 663 -20.38 0.76 59.03
N THR A 664 -19.58 0.25 59.97
CA THR A 664 -18.19 -0.14 59.70
C THR A 664 -18.09 -1.29 58.69
N ARG A 665 -17.04 -1.30 57.86
CA ARG A 665 -16.75 -2.37 56.88
C ARG A 665 -16.85 -3.78 57.47
N GLU A 666 -16.29 -3.99 58.66
CA GLU A 666 -16.33 -5.30 59.33
C GLU A 666 -17.74 -5.70 59.75
N ARG A 667 -18.59 -4.74 60.13
CA ARG A 667 -19.99 -5.02 60.48
C ARG A 667 -20.83 -5.36 59.24
N ILE A 668 -20.53 -4.80 58.06
CA ILE A 668 -21.13 -5.27 56.80
C ILE A 668 -20.70 -6.70 56.50
N ARG A 669 -19.40 -7.04 56.64
CA ARG A 669 -18.89 -8.41 56.46
C ARG A 669 -19.59 -9.42 57.38
N GLN A 670 -19.88 -9.04 58.63
CA GLN A 670 -20.66 -9.86 59.56
C GLN A 670 -22.11 -10.08 59.09
N ILE A 671 -22.76 -9.05 58.55
CA ILE A 671 -24.14 -9.14 58.03
C ILE A 671 -24.18 -10.02 56.76
N GLU A 672 -23.23 -9.83 55.84
CA GLU A 672 -23.03 -10.68 54.65
C GLU A 672 -22.82 -12.15 55.04
N ALA A 673 -21.87 -12.44 55.93
CA ALA A 673 -21.60 -13.80 56.39
C ALA A 673 -22.81 -14.45 57.08
N LYS A 674 -23.58 -13.67 57.85
CA LYS A 674 -24.84 -14.13 58.48
C LYS A 674 -25.94 -14.39 57.45
N ALA A 675 -26.08 -13.53 56.45
CA ALA A 675 -27.03 -13.70 55.35
C ALA A 675 -26.68 -14.96 54.53
N LEU A 676 -25.43 -15.11 54.09
CA LEU A 676 -24.95 -16.29 53.37
C LEU A 676 -25.11 -17.59 54.21
N ARG A 677 -24.89 -17.54 55.53
CA ARG A 677 -25.14 -18.69 56.42
C ARG A 677 -26.61 -19.07 56.49
N LYS A 678 -27.54 -18.10 56.47
CA LYS A 678 -29.00 -18.35 56.38
C LYS A 678 -29.39 -18.93 55.02
N LEU A 679 -28.85 -18.39 53.93
CA LEU A 679 -29.10 -18.87 52.57
C LEU A 679 -28.59 -20.32 52.37
N ARG A 680 -27.49 -20.70 53.02
CA ARG A 680 -26.94 -22.06 53.05
C ARG A 680 -27.75 -23.06 53.90
N HIS A 681 -28.89 -22.69 54.48
CA HIS A 681 -29.74 -23.66 55.18
C HIS A 681 -30.39 -24.63 54.16
N PRO A 682 -30.42 -25.96 54.38
CA PRO A 682 -30.90 -26.94 53.39
C PRO A 682 -32.28 -26.63 52.81
N SER A 683 -33.23 -26.17 53.65
CA SER A 683 -34.59 -25.81 53.23
C SER A 683 -34.64 -24.67 52.19
N ARG A 684 -33.66 -23.74 52.22
CA ARG A 684 -33.55 -22.64 51.25
C ARG A 684 -32.68 -23.03 50.06
N MET A 685 -31.59 -23.77 50.32
CA MET A 685 -30.69 -24.28 49.30
C MET A 685 -31.37 -25.25 48.33
N LYS A 686 -32.35 -26.05 48.79
CA LYS A 686 -33.10 -26.99 47.92
C LYS A 686 -33.76 -26.29 46.73
N SER A 687 -34.26 -25.06 46.89
CA SER A 687 -34.87 -24.26 45.82
C SER A 687 -33.86 -23.65 44.83
N LEU A 688 -32.56 -23.80 45.07
CA LEU A 688 -31.45 -23.43 44.19
C LEU A 688 -30.61 -24.65 43.77
N GLY A 689 -31.03 -25.87 44.15
CA GLY A 689 -30.29 -27.09 43.86
C GLY A 689 -30.29 -27.42 42.38
N ASP A 690 -31.42 -27.16 41.72
CA ASP A 690 -31.65 -27.50 40.32
C ASP A 690 -30.71 -26.71 39.38
N TYR A 691 -30.50 -25.41 39.64
CA TYR A 691 -29.57 -24.53 38.90
C TYR A 691 -28.09 -24.68 39.27
N ARG A 692 -27.72 -25.74 40.01
CA ARG A 692 -26.33 -25.96 40.45
C ARG A 692 -25.61 -27.07 39.69
N ASN A 693 -26.33 -27.73 38.79
CA ASN A 693 -25.86 -28.86 37.98
C ASN A 693 -26.17 -28.68 36.46
N SER A 694 -26.79 -27.57 36.05
CA SER A 694 -26.75 -27.05 34.67
C SER A 694 -25.38 -26.42 34.40
#